data_AF-A0A6A9TDT4-F1
#
_entry.id   AF-A0A6A9TDT4-F1
#
_cell.length_a   1.000
_cell.length_b   1.000
_cell.length_c   1.000
_cell.angle_alpha   90.00
_cell.angle_beta   90.00
_cell.angle_gamma   90.00
#
_symmetry.space_group_name_H-M   'P 1'
#
loop_
_entity.id
_entity.type
_entity.pdbx_description
1 polymer ?
#
loop_
_entity_poly.entity_id
_entity_poly.type
_entity_poly.pdbx_seq_one_letter_code
_entity_poly.pdbx_strand_id
1 'polypeptide(L)'
;MSTIAITIIGLRLLACVITGSLAVYAWNRRTEPGSLPFVGLMAMISLWTLNSAISAFVFNSELHILLHRIRWIPIMIMPVFWIWFAVAYTGYDDYLSPSTIALVCVIPLLSIVLLLTNPMHRLLWEIGIGELHGLPILELTYGPWFWVFTLYNLTITFIGTALLLRLVVRSDYLYLDQAILLCIGSLIPWIAAVISITGVIFPPGIGITSVSFAATGPAFGYALFRRRLFDLAPATRRLSRDSAIATLQEGVLIFDDSFDLIYLNHRAAEILERDVESTLGTPAEALIDIDTIDLGMSDALSELHIDDRTYETRISTITDRNERTIGHTIVLADITAKKRRERLLQQQRDHLELLDRLNELVRKTTHEFVNATSRSEIEEVVRNRMRESTLYTEVRIIEVPPDIAHTEHEVDRQELTGASTALRLADPTSVSLPGEPWALPEMEANDGESWAFVSLGFGRTVYGGLALQATRTEAFSERELGVLEWFGETVSQAINAVENRRLLFSNAVTELRIDCPDTPLQTVAADAVCSLSLEGFIPASEDRILVYCDTVSVPASGIAETAETIDGISTSRVVGDDASNIVEFTITEGSPLLAFVGGNGNVRSINIGEQTCTVVVEIASGSETRSTLEHVREHCPNASLAAKQDHDRSTPTETNHVPVTADSLESLTDRQLEVLEAAYRGGYFRWPRDATAEEVAELLGISSPTLHKHLRRGEARVFEALFDPDSETDSSDDRD
;
A
#
# COMPACT_ATOMS: atom_id res chain seq x y z
N MET A 1 -67.43 54.83 -2.21
CA MET A 1 -66.13 54.95 -2.90
C MET A 1 -66.35 54.79 -4.39
N SER A 2 -65.69 55.59 -5.24
CA SER A 2 -65.74 55.44 -6.69
C SER A 2 -65.05 54.14 -7.14
N THR A 3 -65.43 53.59 -8.30
CA THR A 3 -64.81 52.39 -8.89
C THR A 3 -63.28 52.55 -9.00
N ILE A 4 -62.81 53.75 -9.36
CA ILE A 4 -61.40 54.11 -9.47
C ILE A 4 -60.66 53.97 -8.13
N ALA A 5 -61.26 54.45 -7.03
CA ALA A 5 -60.66 54.33 -5.69
C ALA A 5 -60.51 52.87 -5.27
N ILE A 6 -61.53 52.04 -5.53
CA ILE A 6 -61.49 50.60 -5.26
C ILE A 6 -60.38 49.93 -6.07
N THR A 7 -60.22 50.29 -7.35
CA THR A 7 -59.14 49.76 -8.20
C THR A 7 -57.75 50.14 -7.68
N ILE A 8 -57.53 51.40 -7.28
CA ILE A 8 -56.24 51.86 -6.75
C ILE A 8 -55.88 51.14 -5.44
N ILE A 9 -56.85 50.99 -4.54
CA ILE A 9 -56.65 50.25 -3.28
C ILE A 9 -56.34 48.78 -3.57
N GLY A 10 -57.10 48.15 -4.47
CA GLY A 10 -56.89 46.77 -4.89
C GLY A 10 -55.49 46.55 -5.47
N LEU A 11 -55.01 47.45 -6.34
CA LEU A 11 -53.66 47.37 -6.91
C LEU A 11 -52.56 47.54 -5.84
N ARG A 12 -52.76 48.41 -4.84
CA ARG A 12 -51.82 48.56 -3.71
C ARG A 12 -51.75 47.31 -2.85
N LEU A 13 -52.89 46.70 -2.53
CA LEU A 13 -52.94 45.46 -1.78
C LEU A 13 -52.31 44.31 -2.56
N LEU A 14 -52.58 44.22 -3.87
CA LEU A 14 -51.93 43.25 -4.75
C LEU A 14 -50.41 43.44 -4.75
N ALA A 15 -49.93 44.68 -4.92
CA ALA A 15 -48.51 44.98 -4.85
C ALA A 15 -47.91 44.57 -3.51
N CYS A 16 -48.57 44.85 -2.38
CA CYS A 16 -48.15 44.45 -1.04
C CYS A 16 -48.02 42.92 -0.89
N VAL A 17 -49.01 42.16 -1.36
CA VAL A 17 -48.98 40.69 -1.29
C VAL A 17 -47.85 40.13 -2.14
N ILE A 18 -47.69 40.64 -3.37
CA ILE A 18 -46.62 40.19 -4.27
C ILE A 18 -45.25 40.49 -3.66
N THR A 19 -44.97 41.74 -3.29
CA THR A 19 -43.65 42.10 -2.75
C THR A 19 -43.38 41.44 -1.40
N GLY A 20 -44.39 41.28 -0.56
CA GLY A 20 -44.26 40.56 0.72
C GLY A 20 -43.93 39.08 0.51
N SER A 21 -44.58 38.43 -0.46
CA SER A 21 -44.27 37.04 -0.82
C SER A 21 -42.85 36.88 -1.39
N LEU A 22 -42.39 37.85 -2.20
CA LEU A 22 -41.01 37.86 -2.71
C LEU A 22 -39.98 38.05 -1.60
N ALA A 23 -40.28 38.90 -0.60
CA ALA A 23 -39.42 39.08 0.57
C ALA A 23 -39.28 37.78 1.37
N VAL A 24 -40.40 37.10 1.66
CA VAL A 24 -40.39 35.81 2.39
C VAL A 24 -39.64 34.73 1.59
N TYR A 25 -39.87 34.67 0.28
CA TYR A 25 -39.17 33.70 -0.57
C TYR A 25 -37.65 33.96 -0.61
N ALA A 26 -37.22 35.21 -0.81
CA ALA A 26 -35.81 35.57 -0.83
C ALA A 26 -35.14 35.32 0.54
N TRP A 27 -35.85 35.53 1.64
CA TRP A 27 -35.35 35.23 2.98
C TRP A 27 -34.94 33.76 3.17
N ASN A 28 -35.67 32.83 2.56
CA ASN A 28 -35.30 31.41 2.58
C ASN A 28 -34.01 31.11 1.81
N ARG A 29 -33.55 32.04 0.96
CA ARG A 29 -32.30 32.00 0.19
C ARG A 29 -31.31 33.07 0.65
N ARG A 30 -31.32 33.43 1.94
CA ARG A 30 -30.48 34.51 2.48
C ARG A 30 -28.97 34.29 2.40
N THR A 31 -28.53 33.07 2.11
CA THR A 31 -27.12 32.72 1.90
C THR A 31 -26.59 33.17 0.53
N GLU A 32 -27.48 33.41 -0.44
CA GLU A 32 -27.09 33.82 -1.78
C GLU A 32 -26.71 35.32 -1.84
N PRO A 33 -25.67 35.69 -2.62
CA PRO A 33 -25.28 37.09 -2.81
C PRO A 33 -26.44 37.96 -3.29
N GLY A 34 -26.63 39.12 -2.65
CA GLY A 34 -27.71 40.06 -2.97
C GLY A 34 -29.10 39.69 -2.44
N SER A 35 -29.29 38.51 -1.83
CA SER A 35 -30.61 38.09 -1.33
C SER A 35 -31.08 38.93 -0.13
N LEU A 36 -30.23 39.14 0.87
CA LEU A 36 -30.55 39.97 2.04
C LEU A 36 -30.98 41.42 1.70
N PRO A 37 -30.23 42.18 0.88
CA PRO A 37 -30.68 43.51 0.48
C PRO A 37 -31.96 43.49 -0.35
N PHE A 38 -32.17 42.45 -1.17
CA PHE A 38 -33.44 42.28 -1.88
C PHE A 38 -34.63 42.06 -0.94
N VAL A 39 -34.45 41.27 0.14
CA VAL A 39 -35.48 41.13 1.19
C VAL A 39 -35.81 42.48 1.81
N GLY A 40 -34.78 43.25 2.20
CA GLY A 40 -34.96 44.58 2.76
C GLY A 40 -35.70 45.52 1.81
N LEU A 41 -35.32 45.51 0.53
CA LEU A 41 -35.98 46.28 -0.53
C LEU A 41 -37.46 45.91 -0.67
N MET A 42 -37.77 44.62 -0.80
CA MET A 42 -39.14 44.14 -0.94
C MET A 42 -39.99 44.45 0.30
N ALA A 43 -39.42 44.29 1.50
CA ALA A 43 -40.10 44.63 2.76
C ALA A 43 -40.43 46.12 2.85
N MET A 44 -39.51 47.02 2.47
CA MET A 44 -39.78 48.47 2.44
C MET A 44 -40.89 48.82 1.44
N ILE A 45 -40.90 48.18 0.26
CA ILE A 45 -41.96 48.36 -0.74
C ILE A 45 -43.31 47.86 -0.18
N SER A 46 -43.35 46.69 0.46
CA SER A 46 -44.58 46.16 1.07
C SER A 46 -45.11 47.09 2.18
N LEU A 47 -44.24 47.59 3.05
CA LEU A 47 -44.62 48.54 4.11
C LEU A 47 -45.20 49.83 3.52
N TRP A 48 -44.59 50.33 2.44
CA TRP A 48 -45.10 51.51 1.73
C TRP A 48 -46.47 51.25 1.10
N THR A 49 -46.64 50.17 0.33
CA THR A 49 -47.90 49.88 -0.37
C THR A 49 -49.03 49.55 0.61
N LEU A 50 -48.75 48.81 1.69
CA LEU A 50 -49.69 48.53 2.77
C LEU A 50 -50.16 49.81 3.45
N ASN A 51 -49.22 50.66 3.88
CA ASN A 51 -49.58 51.93 4.53
C ASN A 51 -50.37 52.84 3.59
N SER A 52 -50.04 52.84 2.29
CA SER A 52 -50.79 53.59 1.27
C SER A 52 -52.20 53.05 1.03
N ALA A 53 -52.43 51.74 1.24
CA ALA A 53 -53.76 51.14 1.18
C ALA A 53 -54.57 51.50 2.43
N ILE A 54 -53.98 51.39 3.63
CA ILE A 54 -54.61 51.75 4.91
C ILE A 54 -55.00 53.24 4.92
N SER A 55 -54.10 54.12 4.48
CA SER A 55 -54.32 55.57 4.40
C SER A 55 -55.55 55.94 3.56
N ALA A 56 -55.95 55.11 2.60
CA ALA A 56 -57.12 55.37 1.76
C ALA A 56 -58.47 55.19 2.50
N PHE A 57 -58.48 54.54 3.66
CA PHE A 57 -59.67 54.35 4.50
C PHE A 57 -59.72 55.32 5.70
N VAL A 58 -58.71 56.16 5.87
CA VAL A 58 -58.60 57.07 7.01
C VAL A 58 -59.05 58.48 6.62
N PHE A 59 -60.23 58.85 7.09
CA PHE A 59 -60.81 60.18 6.88
C PHE A 59 -60.44 61.18 7.98
N ASN A 60 -59.92 60.71 9.12
CA ASN A 60 -59.45 61.57 10.21
C ASN A 60 -58.12 62.24 9.81
N SER A 61 -58.07 63.57 9.84
CA SER A 61 -56.91 64.36 9.39
C SER A 61 -55.64 64.10 10.19
N GLU A 62 -55.72 63.93 11.52
CA GLU A 62 -54.54 63.68 12.37
C GLU A 62 -53.94 62.30 12.10
N LEU A 63 -54.80 61.28 12.02
CA LEU A 63 -54.37 59.92 11.71
C LEU A 63 -53.84 59.83 10.28
N HIS A 64 -54.42 60.56 9.33
CA HIS A 64 -53.95 60.62 7.94
C HIS A 64 -52.55 61.26 7.84
N ILE A 65 -52.28 62.34 8.59
CA ILE A 65 -50.95 62.97 8.68
C ILE A 65 -49.94 62.03 9.33
N LEU A 66 -50.32 61.31 10.39
CA LEU A 66 -49.44 60.33 11.04
C LEU A 66 -49.06 59.19 10.07
N LEU A 67 -50.04 58.60 9.39
CA LEU A 67 -49.80 57.55 8.38
C LEU A 67 -48.94 58.08 7.23
N HIS A 68 -49.14 59.34 6.82
CA HIS A 68 -48.27 59.99 5.84
C HIS A 68 -46.81 60.02 6.30
N ARG A 69 -46.52 60.41 7.55
CA ARG A 69 -45.15 60.40 8.10
C ARG A 69 -44.58 58.99 8.17
N ILE A 70 -45.34 58.02 8.68
CA ILE A 70 -44.91 56.61 8.74
C ILE A 70 -44.56 56.08 7.34
N ARG A 71 -45.29 56.52 6.30
CA ARG A 71 -45.06 56.12 4.90
C ARG A 71 -43.70 56.56 4.37
N TRP A 72 -43.22 57.71 4.81
CA TRP A 72 -41.95 58.26 4.33
C TRP A 72 -40.73 57.52 4.87
N ILE A 73 -40.85 56.81 5.99
CA ILE A 73 -39.74 56.03 6.56
C ILE A 73 -39.28 54.94 5.58
N PRO A 74 -40.15 54.03 5.07
CA PRO A 74 -39.76 53.08 4.03
C PRO A 74 -39.22 53.75 2.76
N ILE A 75 -39.80 54.88 2.33
CA ILE A 75 -39.35 55.63 1.14
C ILE A 75 -37.91 56.11 1.31
N MET A 76 -37.54 56.56 2.52
CA MET A 76 -36.20 57.07 2.82
C MET A 76 -35.15 55.96 2.88
N ILE A 77 -35.52 54.77 3.33
CA ILE A 77 -34.60 53.63 3.52
C ILE A 77 -34.43 52.82 2.24
N MET A 78 -35.48 52.70 1.41
CA MET A 78 -35.50 51.88 0.19
C MET A 78 -34.28 52.06 -0.76
N PRO A 79 -33.76 53.28 -1.02
CA PRO A 79 -32.64 53.47 -1.94
C PRO A 79 -31.34 52.81 -1.46
N VAL A 80 -31.16 52.70 -0.14
CA VAL A 80 -30.00 52.03 0.47
C VAL A 80 -30.01 50.53 0.13
N PHE A 81 -31.17 49.88 0.28
CA PHE A 81 -31.31 48.48 -0.08
C PHE A 81 -31.19 48.26 -1.59
N TRP A 82 -31.63 49.21 -2.42
CA TRP A 82 -31.47 49.13 -3.87
C TRP A 82 -30.00 49.13 -4.30
N ILE A 83 -29.20 50.08 -3.82
CA ILE A 83 -27.78 50.14 -4.20
C ILE A 83 -27.00 48.96 -3.62
N TRP A 84 -27.32 48.55 -2.39
CA TRP A 84 -26.73 47.36 -1.79
C TRP A 84 -27.06 46.11 -2.61
N PHE A 85 -28.31 45.96 -3.03
CA PHE A 85 -28.71 44.87 -3.93
C PHE A 85 -27.94 44.92 -5.27
N ALA A 86 -27.88 46.08 -5.92
CA ALA A 86 -27.25 46.21 -7.23
C ALA A 86 -25.75 45.83 -7.19
N VAL A 87 -25.01 46.27 -6.18
CA VAL A 87 -23.59 45.96 -6.02
C VAL A 87 -23.37 44.49 -5.67
N ALA A 88 -24.13 43.96 -4.71
CA ALA A 88 -24.01 42.55 -4.29
C ALA A 88 -24.40 41.58 -5.41
N TYR A 89 -25.41 41.92 -6.20
CA TYR A 89 -25.83 41.11 -7.34
C TYR A 89 -24.82 41.15 -8.49
N THR A 90 -24.14 42.28 -8.69
CA THR A 90 -23.13 42.45 -9.75
C THR A 90 -21.73 41.99 -9.34
N GLY A 91 -21.52 41.59 -8.08
CA GLY A 91 -20.24 41.07 -7.58
C GLY A 91 -19.17 42.14 -7.40
N TYR A 92 -19.58 43.36 -7.05
CA TYR A 92 -18.70 44.48 -6.73
C TYR A 92 -18.66 44.75 -5.21
N ASP A 93 -18.86 43.73 -4.38
CA ASP A 93 -18.94 43.83 -2.91
C ASP A 93 -17.72 44.52 -2.28
N ASP A 94 -16.54 44.43 -2.91
CA ASP A 94 -15.31 45.11 -2.49
C ASP A 94 -15.47 46.64 -2.38
N TYR A 95 -16.37 47.24 -3.16
CA TYR A 95 -16.65 48.68 -3.14
C TYR A 95 -17.64 49.08 -2.04
N LEU A 96 -18.42 48.12 -1.51
CA LEU A 96 -19.36 48.32 -0.40
C LEU A 96 -18.72 47.97 0.94
N SER A 97 -17.68 48.71 1.29
CA SER A 97 -17.17 48.68 2.66
C SER A 97 -18.27 49.15 3.65
N PRO A 98 -18.22 48.73 4.92
CA PRO A 98 -19.11 49.24 5.97
C PRO A 98 -19.11 50.78 6.04
N SER A 99 -17.97 51.40 5.73
CA SER A 99 -17.80 52.86 5.66
C SER A 99 -18.58 53.48 4.49
N THR A 100 -18.58 52.84 3.32
CA THR A 100 -19.36 53.29 2.15
C THR A 100 -20.87 53.21 2.44
N ILE A 101 -21.32 52.13 3.09
CA ILE A 101 -22.73 51.98 3.51
C ILE A 101 -23.10 53.05 4.54
N ALA A 102 -22.24 53.30 5.52
CA ALA A 102 -22.47 54.35 6.52
C ALA A 102 -22.64 55.72 5.85
N LEU A 103 -21.81 56.05 4.85
CA LEU A 103 -21.91 57.28 4.07
C LEU A 103 -23.25 57.39 3.32
N VAL A 104 -23.66 56.31 2.63
CA VAL A 104 -24.96 56.25 1.92
C VAL A 104 -26.13 56.42 2.90
N CYS A 105 -26.04 55.89 4.12
CA CYS A 105 -27.08 56.02 5.14
C CYS A 105 -27.23 57.41 5.76
N VAL A 106 -26.24 58.32 5.63
CA VAL A 106 -26.27 59.65 6.26
C VAL A 106 -27.52 60.45 5.86
N ILE A 107 -27.78 60.55 4.55
CA ILE A 107 -28.90 61.37 4.03
C ILE A 107 -30.27 60.78 4.41
N PRO A 108 -30.53 59.48 4.25
CA PRO A 108 -31.74 58.83 4.77
C PRO A 108 -31.98 59.03 6.27
N LEU A 109 -30.96 58.80 7.11
CA LEU A 109 -31.09 58.93 8.56
C LEU A 109 -31.38 60.37 8.97
N LEU A 110 -30.66 61.33 8.39
CA LEU A 110 -30.92 62.76 8.62
C LEU A 110 -32.33 63.16 8.14
N SER A 111 -32.79 62.60 7.02
CA SER A 111 -34.14 62.83 6.50
C SER A 111 -35.22 62.27 7.43
N ILE A 112 -34.99 61.14 8.08
CA ILE A 112 -35.91 60.58 9.09
C ILE A 112 -35.95 61.47 10.34
N VAL A 113 -34.82 62.00 10.80
CA VAL A 113 -34.80 62.95 11.92
C VAL A 113 -35.60 64.21 11.56
N LEU A 114 -35.35 64.78 10.39
CA LEU A 114 -36.05 65.97 9.89
C LEU A 114 -37.54 65.71 9.62
N LEU A 115 -37.93 64.48 9.31
CA LEU A 115 -39.32 64.06 9.18
C LEU A 115 -40.06 64.12 10.52
N LEU A 116 -39.42 63.66 11.59
CA LEU A 116 -39.99 63.67 12.94
C LEU A 116 -40.08 65.10 13.49
N THR A 117 -39.10 65.95 13.19
CA THR A 117 -39.05 67.36 13.65
C THR A 117 -39.71 68.33 12.68
N ASN A 118 -40.25 67.86 11.53
CA ASN A 118 -40.80 68.71 10.48
C ASN A 118 -41.81 69.78 10.94
N PRO A 119 -42.68 69.54 11.95
CA PRO A 119 -43.58 70.59 12.45
C PRO A 119 -42.90 71.88 12.92
N MET A 120 -41.63 71.80 13.35
CA MET A 120 -40.89 72.94 13.91
C MET A 120 -40.29 73.84 12.82
N HIS A 121 -39.90 73.28 11.67
CA HIS A 121 -39.06 73.96 10.68
C HIS A 121 -39.57 73.87 9.24
N ARG A 122 -40.49 72.94 8.93
CA ARG A 122 -41.13 72.76 7.61
C ARG A 122 -40.14 72.58 6.44
N LEU A 123 -38.98 71.94 6.71
CA LEU A 123 -37.90 71.79 5.71
C LEU A 123 -38.22 70.73 4.66
N LEU A 124 -39.05 69.74 4.99
CA LEU A 124 -39.51 68.72 4.06
C LEU A 124 -40.75 69.19 3.32
N TRP A 125 -41.78 69.60 4.05
CA TRP A 125 -43.01 70.12 3.45
C TRP A 125 -43.85 70.89 4.46
N GLU A 126 -44.68 71.78 3.92
CA GLU A 126 -45.86 72.33 4.59
C GLU A 126 -47.11 71.57 4.12
N ILE A 127 -47.97 71.20 5.07
CA ILE A 127 -49.19 70.42 4.81
C ILE A 127 -50.38 71.38 4.76
N GLY A 128 -50.96 71.54 3.58
CA GLY A 128 -52.30 72.07 3.37
C GLY A 128 -53.34 70.95 3.35
N ILE A 129 -54.58 71.27 3.69
CA ILE A 129 -55.73 70.36 3.61
C ILE A 129 -56.57 70.81 2.41
N GLY A 130 -56.67 69.97 1.39
CA GLY A 130 -57.49 70.19 0.20
C GLY A 130 -58.53 69.07 0.01
N GLU A 131 -59.50 69.31 -0.86
CA GLU A 131 -60.53 68.32 -1.22
C GLU A 131 -60.60 68.18 -2.74
N LEU A 132 -60.51 66.95 -3.25
CA LEU A 132 -60.66 66.66 -4.67
C LEU A 132 -61.66 65.51 -4.86
N HIS A 133 -62.77 65.78 -5.54
CA HIS A 133 -63.84 64.80 -5.81
C HIS A 133 -64.35 64.04 -4.55
N GLY A 134 -64.45 64.71 -3.40
CA GLY A 134 -64.93 64.12 -2.14
C GLY A 134 -63.90 63.27 -1.39
N LEU A 135 -62.62 63.35 -1.77
CA LEU A 135 -61.52 62.70 -1.06
C LEU A 135 -60.65 63.75 -0.36
N PRO A 136 -60.25 63.53 0.91
CA PRO A 136 -59.29 64.39 1.57
C PRO A 136 -57.92 64.22 0.90
N ILE A 137 -57.38 65.29 0.33
CA ILE A 137 -56.03 65.30 -0.25
C ILE A 137 -55.15 66.21 0.59
N LEU A 138 -53.92 65.76 0.84
CA LEU A 138 -52.88 66.59 1.43
C LEU A 138 -52.23 67.40 0.32
N GLU A 139 -52.43 68.72 0.33
CA GLU A 139 -51.69 69.64 -0.53
C GLU A 139 -50.31 69.84 0.10
N LEU A 140 -49.26 69.44 -0.61
CA LEU A 140 -47.89 69.51 -0.10
C LEU A 140 -47.15 70.63 -0.80
N THR A 141 -46.69 71.62 -0.02
CA THR A 141 -45.70 72.58 -0.51
C THR A 141 -44.33 72.09 -0.09
N TYR A 142 -43.51 71.66 -1.07
CA TYR A 142 -42.21 71.03 -0.80
C TYR A 142 -41.17 72.05 -0.34
N GLY A 143 -40.52 71.75 0.79
CA GLY A 143 -39.42 72.54 1.34
C GLY A 143 -38.05 72.19 0.72
N PRO A 144 -36.98 72.92 1.06
CA PRO A 144 -35.66 72.71 0.47
C PRO A 144 -35.07 71.30 0.68
N TRP A 145 -35.28 70.71 1.87
CA TRP A 145 -34.71 69.39 2.20
C TRP A 145 -35.36 68.26 1.40
N PHE A 146 -36.64 68.42 1.02
CA PHE A 146 -37.30 67.46 0.13
C PHE A 146 -36.57 67.32 -1.19
N TRP A 147 -36.08 68.43 -1.77
CA TRP A 147 -35.33 68.42 -3.02
C TRP A 147 -33.93 67.81 -2.86
N VAL A 148 -33.26 68.05 -1.71
CA VAL A 148 -31.99 67.38 -1.38
C VAL A 148 -32.16 65.86 -1.30
N PHE A 149 -33.16 65.40 -0.54
CA PHE A 149 -33.45 63.97 -0.44
C PHE A 149 -33.88 63.37 -1.79
N THR A 150 -34.68 64.12 -2.58
CA THR A 150 -35.08 63.70 -3.91
C THR A 150 -33.86 63.53 -4.81
N LEU A 151 -32.97 64.52 -4.90
CA LEU A 151 -31.75 64.44 -5.70
C LEU A 151 -30.90 63.22 -5.29
N TYR A 152 -30.68 63.03 -3.98
CA TYR A 152 -29.99 61.86 -3.44
C TYR A 152 -30.65 60.55 -3.90
N ASN A 153 -31.96 60.41 -3.75
CA ASN A 153 -32.69 59.21 -4.15
C ASN A 153 -32.57 58.95 -5.67
N LEU A 154 -32.67 60.01 -6.50
CA LEU A 154 -32.51 59.90 -7.94
C LEU A 154 -31.09 59.42 -8.30
N THR A 155 -30.05 59.98 -7.67
CA THR A 155 -28.65 59.61 -7.88
C THR A 155 -28.38 58.16 -7.49
N ILE A 156 -28.77 57.74 -6.29
CA ILE A 156 -28.54 56.36 -5.81
C ILE A 156 -29.28 55.35 -6.67
N THR A 157 -30.53 55.65 -7.04
CA THR A 157 -31.31 54.77 -7.92
C THR A 157 -30.65 54.65 -9.29
N PHE A 158 -30.24 55.77 -9.89
CA PHE A 158 -29.56 55.80 -11.17
C PHE A 158 -28.25 54.99 -11.16
N ILE A 159 -27.42 55.15 -10.12
CA ILE A 159 -26.17 54.38 -9.99
C ILE A 159 -26.48 52.88 -9.91
N GLY A 160 -27.45 52.48 -9.07
CA GLY A 160 -27.83 51.07 -8.96
C GLY A 160 -28.36 50.48 -10.27
N THR A 161 -29.20 51.22 -11.00
CA THR A 161 -29.69 50.79 -12.32
C THR A 161 -28.58 50.77 -13.37
N ALA A 162 -27.65 51.73 -13.34
CA ALA A 162 -26.51 51.77 -14.27
C ALA A 162 -25.56 50.59 -14.07
N LEU A 163 -25.35 50.14 -12.81
CA LEU A 163 -24.59 48.92 -12.52
C LEU A 163 -25.24 47.68 -13.14
N LEU A 164 -26.57 47.53 -12.98
CA LEU A 164 -27.33 46.44 -13.58
C LEU A 164 -27.32 46.52 -15.12
N LEU A 165 -27.41 47.72 -15.70
CA LEU A 165 -27.37 47.92 -17.14
C LEU A 165 -25.98 47.62 -17.72
N ARG A 166 -24.91 47.99 -17.01
CA ARG A 166 -23.53 47.67 -17.41
C ARG A 166 -23.32 46.16 -17.50
N LEU A 167 -23.93 45.40 -16.59
CA LEU A 167 -23.93 43.93 -16.64
C LEU A 167 -24.63 43.42 -17.91
N VAL A 168 -25.76 44.02 -18.32
CA VAL A 168 -26.48 43.65 -19.57
C VAL A 168 -25.59 43.86 -20.81
N VAL A 169 -24.84 44.96 -20.86
CA VAL A 169 -24.05 45.33 -22.04
C VAL A 169 -22.75 44.54 -22.16
N ARG A 170 -22.13 44.15 -21.03
CA ARG A 170 -20.78 43.56 -21.01
C ARG A 170 -20.75 42.03 -20.92
N SER A 171 -21.85 41.37 -20.58
CA SER A 171 -21.86 39.93 -20.27
C SER A 171 -22.26 39.05 -21.46
N ASP A 172 -21.59 37.92 -21.65
CA ASP A 172 -22.03 36.83 -22.53
C ASP A 172 -23.45 36.38 -22.14
N TYR A 173 -24.31 36.17 -23.15
CA TYR A 173 -25.77 35.93 -23.22
C TYR A 173 -26.55 35.27 -22.06
N LEU A 174 -25.92 34.74 -21.01
CA LEU A 174 -26.58 33.96 -19.97
C LEU A 174 -27.41 34.79 -18.96
N TYR A 175 -27.09 36.08 -18.76
CA TYR A 175 -27.68 36.92 -17.70
C TYR A 175 -28.54 38.10 -18.20
N LEU A 176 -28.62 38.27 -19.52
CA LEU A 176 -29.26 39.42 -20.17
C LEU A 176 -30.74 39.54 -19.79
N ASP A 177 -31.45 38.42 -19.77
CA ASP A 177 -32.89 38.41 -19.50
C ASP A 177 -33.25 38.78 -18.05
N GLN A 178 -32.44 38.38 -17.06
CA GLN A 178 -32.66 38.70 -15.64
C GLN A 178 -32.45 40.18 -15.37
N ALA A 179 -31.30 40.71 -15.83
CA ALA A 179 -30.92 42.09 -15.58
C ALA A 179 -31.82 43.07 -16.35
N ILE A 180 -32.30 42.71 -17.55
CA ILE A 180 -33.33 43.49 -18.27
C ILE A 180 -34.63 43.56 -17.46
N LEU A 181 -35.11 42.43 -16.92
CA LEU A 181 -36.33 42.43 -16.10
C LEU A 181 -36.19 43.28 -14.83
N LEU A 182 -35.02 43.25 -14.18
CA LEU A 182 -34.73 44.13 -13.04
C LEU A 182 -34.69 45.61 -13.46
N CYS A 183 -34.08 45.92 -14.60
CA CYS A 183 -34.05 47.29 -15.14
C CYS A 183 -35.46 47.79 -15.48
N ILE A 184 -36.27 46.99 -16.19
CA ILE A 184 -37.65 47.35 -16.53
C ILE A 184 -38.49 47.51 -15.25
N GLY A 185 -38.39 46.54 -14.32
CA GLY A 185 -39.14 46.56 -13.07
C GLY A 185 -38.78 47.74 -12.16
N SER A 186 -37.54 48.22 -12.21
CA SER A 186 -37.08 49.40 -11.44
C SER A 186 -37.41 50.74 -12.12
N LEU A 187 -37.46 50.78 -13.45
CA LEU A 187 -37.73 52.01 -14.21
C LEU A 187 -39.20 52.45 -14.06
N ILE A 188 -40.14 51.51 -13.99
CA ILE A 188 -41.59 51.78 -13.92
C ILE A 188 -41.96 52.66 -12.70
N PRO A 189 -41.57 52.33 -11.45
CA PRO A 189 -41.81 53.18 -10.30
C PRO A 189 -41.12 54.54 -10.37
N TRP A 190 -39.99 54.62 -11.04
CA TRP A 190 -39.25 55.87 -11.18
C TRP A 190 -39.99 56.85 -12.08
N ILE A 191 -40.45 56.38 -13.24
CA ILE A 191 -41.33 57.15 -14.12
C ILE A 191 -42.59 57.57 -13.36
N ALA A 192 -43.20 56.67 -12.60
CA ALA A 192 -44.37 56.98 -11.78
C ALA A 192 -44.09 58.00 -10.66
N ALA A 193 -42.89 57.99 -10.08
CA ALA A 193 -42.45 58.97 -9.07
C ALA A 193 -42.28 60.36 -9.69
N VAL A 194 -41.62 60.48 -10.84
CA VAL A 194 -41.48 61.76 -11.56
C VAL A 194 -42.85 62.32 -11.96
N ILE A 195 -43.75 61.48 -12.48
CA ILE A 195 -45.12 61.88 -12.79
C ILE A 195 -45.87 62.34 -11.54
N SER A 196 -45.71 61.63 -10.42
CA SER A 196 -46.39 61.97 -9.15
C SER A 196 -45.88 63.27 -8.53
N ILE A 197 -44.59 63.59 -8.69
CA ILE A 197 -43.98 64.83 -8.17
C ILE A 197 -44.35 66.04 -9.05
N THR A 198 -44.31 65.87 -10.38
CA THR A 198 -44.57 66.96 -11.33
C THR A 198 -46.06 67.28 -11.49
N GLY A 199 -46.94 66.32 -11.23
CA GLY A 199 -48.40 66.50 -11.30
C GLY A 199 -48.94 66.70 -12.74
N VAL A 200 -48.14 66.44 -13.77
CA VAL A 200 -48.48 66.72 -15.18
C VAL A 200 -49.62 65.84 -15.69
N ILE A 201 -49.67 64.58 -15.27
CA ILE A 201 -50.63 63.59 -15.78
C ILE A 201 -51.75 63.31 -14.76
N PHE A 202 -51.44 63.39 -13.46
CA PHE A 202 -52.38 63.11 -12.40
C PHE A 202 -52.26 64.16 -11.28
N PRO A 203 -53.36 64.51 -10.61
CA PRO A 203 -53.34 65.41 -9.46
C PRO A 203 -52.32 64.96 -8.39
N PRO A 204 -51.52 65.90 -7.85
CA PRO A 204 -50.65 65.63 -6.71
C PRO A 204 -51.44 64.99 -5.55
N GLY A 205 -50.85 63.99 -4.88
CA GLY A 205 -51.45 63.34 -3.71
C GLY A 205 -52.14 61.99 -3.97
N ILE A 206 -52.48 61.64 -5.22
CA ILE A 206 -53.02 60.30 -5.53
C ILE A 206 -51.98 59.20 -5.28
N GLY A 207 -50.69 59.50 -5.47
CA GLY A 207 -49.57 58.62 -5.10
C GLY A 207 -49.45 57.36 -5.97
N ILE A 208 -49.22 57.56 -7.27
CA ILE A 208 -49.25 56.49 -8.30
C ILE A 208 -48.01 55.61 -8.25
N THR A 209 -46.91 56.10 -7.70
CA THR A 209 -45.71 55.29 -7.43
C THR A 209 -46.04 54.01 -6.66
N SER A 210 -46.92 54.08 -5.66
CA SER A 210 -47.33 52.89 -4.89
C SER A 210 -48.07 51.84 -5.74
N VAL A 211 -48.84 52.28 -6.74
CA VAL A 211 -49.56 51.41 -7.67
C VAL A 211 -48.61 50.77 -8.68
N SER A 212 -47.59 51.51 -9.11
CA SER A 212 -46.60 51.04 -10.09
C SER A 212 -45.83 49.80 -9.63
N PHE A 213 -45.69 49.58 -8.32
CA PHE A 213 -45.08 48.37 -7.75
C PHE A 213 -45.86 47.10 -8.05
N ALA A 214 -47.15 47.19 -8.43
CA ALA A 214 -47.91 46.05 -8.93
C ALA A 214 -47.34 45.51 -10.26
N ALA A 215 -46.56 46.30 -11.00
CA ALA A 215 -45.81 45.86 -12.17
C ALA A 215 -44.37 45.42 -11.82
N THR A 216 -43.71 46.12 -10.88
CA THR A 216 -42.37 45.74 -10.39
C THR A 216 -42.34 44.36 -9.75
N GLY A 217 -43.34 44.04 -8.93
CA GLY A 217 -43.46 42.75 -8.26
C GLY A 217 -43.42 41.57 -9.23
N PRO A 218 -44.31 41.49 -10.24
CA PRO A 218 -44.25 40.46 -11.27
C PRO A 218 -42.94 40.43 -12.08
N ALA A 219 -42.36 41.59 -12.44
CA ALA A 219 -41.10 41.64 -13.17
C ALA A 219 -39.95 41.01 -12.36
N PHE A 220 -39.84 41.38 -11.08
CA PHE A 220 -38.84 40.83 -10.17
C PHE A 220 -39.14 39.37 -9.82
N GLY A 221 -40.41 39.02 -9.64
CA GLY A 221 -40.85 37.65 -9.41
C GLY A 221 -40.54 36.71 -10.57
N TYR A 222 -40.74 37.17 -11.82
CA TYR A 222 -40.36 36.39 -12.99
C TYR A 222 -38.84 36.20 -13.08
N ALA A 223 -38.06 37.25 -12.78
CA ALA A 223 -36.61 37.14 -12.69
C ALA A 223 -36.19 36.13 -11.61
N LEU A 224 -36.88 36.14 -10.46
CA LEU A 224 -36.61 35.28 -9.31
C LEU A 224 -36.96 33.81 -9.57
N PHE A 225 -38.20 33.52 -10.00
CA PHE A 225 -38.69 32.14 -10.13
C PHE A 225 -38.31 31.46 -11.44
N ARG A 226 -38.47 32.15 -12.57
CA ARG A 226 -38.29 31.52 -13.88
C ARG A 226 -36.86 31.66 -14.39
N ARG A 227 -36.18 32.76 -14.04
CA ARG A 227 -34.80 32.97 -14.43
C ARG A 227 -33.79 32.63 -13.33
N ARG A 228 -34.24 32.19 -12.15
CA ARG A 228 -33.38 31.77 -11.03
C ARG A 228 -32.34 32.83 -10.66
N LEU A 229 -32.83 34.04 -10.41
CA LEU A 229 -32.02 35.25 -10.16
C LEU A 229 -30.82 35.01 -9.23
N PHE A 230 -31.01 34.29 -8.13
CA PHE A 230 -29.95 34.02 -7.15
C PHE A 230 -29.09 32.80 -7.48
N ASP A 231 -29.66 31.73 -8.06
CA ASP A 231 -28.90 30.51 -8.38
C ASP A 231 -27.88 30.73 -9.51
N LEU A 232 -28.10 31.77 -10.32
CA LEU A 232 -27.26 32.17 -11.44
C LEU A 232 -26.70 33.58 -11.25
N ALA A 233 -26.54 34.04 -10.01
CA ALA A 233 -26.02 35.38 -9.76
C ALA A 233 -24.60 35.54 -10.37
N PRO A 234 -24.32 36.62 -11.13
CA PRO A 234 -23.01 36.89 -11.70
C PRO A 234 -21.89 36.92 -10.65
N ALA A 235 -22.20 37.43 -9.45
CA ALA A 235 -21.30 37.48 -8.31
C ALA A 235 -20.77 36.08 -7.93
N THR A 236 -21.64 35.07 -7.86
CA THR A 236 -21.26 33.68 -7.54
C THR A 236 -20.26 33.13 -8.55
N ARG A 237 -20.45 33.40 -9.85
CA ARG A 237 -19.53 32.93 -10.90
C ARG A 237 -18.17 33.61 -10.85
N ARG A 238 -18.11 34.91 -10.57
CA ARG A 238 -16.85 35.65 -10.40
C ARG A 238 -16.06 35.07 -9.23
N LEU A 239 -16.71 34.91 -8.08
CA LEU A 239 -16.10 34.32 -6.88
C LEU A 239 -15.66 32.87 -7.11
N SER A 240 -16.46 32.08 -7.86
CA SER A 240 -16.11 30.70 -8.21
C SER A 240 -14.94 30.60 -9.17
N ARG A 241 -14.81 31.49 -10.17
CA ARG A 241 -13.64 31.49 -11.08
C ARG A 241 -12.36 31.86 -10.34
N ASP A 242 -12.39 32.95 -9.57
CA ASP A 242 -11.22 33.45 -8.86
C ASP A 242 -10.78 32.44 -7.78
N SER A 243 -11.72 31.86 -7.04
CA SER A 243 -11.42 30.78 -6.07
C SER A 243 -10.95 29.50 -6.75
N ALA A 244 -11.58 29.06 -7.85
CA ALA A 244 -11.23 27.80 -8.50
C ALA A 244 -9.78 27.81 -9.01
N ILE A 245 -9.36 28.91 -9.66
CA ILE A 245 -7.99 29.08 -10.16
C ILE A 245 -6.99 29.20 -9.00
N ALA A 246 -7.39 29.85 -7.89
CA ALA A 246 -6.56 29.96 -6.69
C ALA A 246 -6.37 28.63 -5.95
N THR A 247 -7.35 27.71 -6.03
CA THR A 247 -7.27 26.38 -5.39
C THR A 247 -6.57 25.31 -6.23
N LEU A 248 -6.19 25.61 -7.48
CA LEU A 248 -5.44 24.66 -8.30
C LEU A 248 -4.07 24.41 -7.66
N GLN A 249 -3.70 23.13 -7.52
CA GLN A 249 -2.36 22.73 -7.07
C GLN A 249 -1.29 22.88 -8.16
N GLU A 250 -1.71 23.32 -9.35
CA GLU A 250 -0.88 23.63 -10.50
C GLU A 250 -0.59 25.13 -10.56
N GLY A 251 0.61 25.49 -11.00
CA GLY A 251 0.96 26.88 -11.28
C GLY A 251 0.29 27.32 -12.58
N VAL A 252 -0.50 28.40 -12.54
CA VAL A 252 -1.15 28.97 -13.72
C VAL A 252 -0.59 30.35 -13.98
N LEU A 253 -0.12 30.56 -15.20
CA LEU A 253 0.42 31.82 -15.72
C LEU A 253 -0.39 32.20 -16.96
N ILE A 254 -0.81 33.45 -17.06
CA ILE A 254 -1.51 33.98 -18.24
C ILE A 254 -0.73 35.16 -18.76
N PHE A 255 -0.43 35.11 -20.06
CA PHE A 255 0.32 36.11 -20.79
C PHE A 255 -0.57 36.80 -21.82
N ASP A 256 -0.20 38.02 -22.22
CA ASP A 256 -0.79 38.69 -23.37
C ASP A 256 -0.21 38.17 -24.70
N ASP A 257 -0.65 38.75 -25.83
CA ASP A 257 -0.19 38.39 -27.18
C ASP A 257 1.32 38.71 -27.40
N SER A 258 1.92 39.54 -26.55
CA SER A 258 3.36 39.88 -26.55
C SER A 258 4.17 39.04 -25.56
N PHE A 259 3.55 38.04 -24.93
CA PHE A 259 4.15 37.20 -23.88
C PHE A 259 4.52 37.95 -22.58
N ASP A 260 3.83 39.05 -22.26
CA ASP A 260 3.94 39.73 -20.98
C ASP A 260 2.94 39.17 -19.96
N LEU A 261 3.40 38.91 -18.73
CA LEU A 261 2.59 38.25 -17.70
C LEU A 261 1.43 39.15 -17.22
N ILE A 262 0.19 38.76 -17.50
CA ILE A 262 -1.03 39.44 -17.03
C ILE A 262 -1.47 38.91 -15.66
N TYR A 263 -1.26 37.62 -15.41
CA TYR A 263 -1.76 36.97 -14.22
C TYR A 263 -0.91 35.75 -13.84
N LEU A 264 -0.71 35.58 -12.53
CA LEU A 264 -0.20 34.36 -11.95
C LEU A 264 -1.02 33.99 -10.70
N ASN A 265 -1.28 32.70 -10.51
CA ASN A 265 -1.87 32.22 -9.26
C ASN A 265 -0.81 32.06 -8.17
N HIS A 266 -1.23 31.92 -6.91
CA HIS A 266 -0.31 31.79 -5.77
C HIS A 266 0.65 30.60 -5.95
N ARG A 267 0.17 29.50 -6.53
CA ARG A 267 0.99 28.32 -6.75
C ARG A 267 2.10 28.56 -7.77
N ALA A 268 1.84 29.30 -8.84
CA ALA A 268 2.87 29.73 -9.79
C ALA A 268 3.88 30.67 -9.13
N ALA A 269 3.43 31.56 -8.25
CA ALA A 269 4.31 32.46 -7.50
C ALA A 269 5.26 31.68 -6.57
N GLU A 270 4.76 30.65 -5.89
CA GLU A 270 5.57 29.73 -5.08
C GLU A 270 6.58 28.93 -5.92
N ILE A 271 6.16 28.40 -7.08
CA ILE A 271 7.03 27.62 -7.97
C ILE A 271 8.17 28.49 -8.54
N LEU A 272 7.86 29.75 -8.88
CA LEU A 272 8.83 30.70 -9.43
C LEU A 272 9.63 31.45 -8.36
N GLU A 273 9.34 31.21 -7.07
CA GLU A 273 9.90 31.93 -5.91
C GLU A 273 9.87 33.46 -6.05
N ARG A 274 8.77 33.99 -6.58
CA ARG A 274 8.58 35.43 -6.81
C ARG A 274 7.30 35.96 -6.21
N ASP A 275 7.32 37.23 -5.83
CA ASP A 275 6.12 37.90 -5.32
C ASP A 275 5.16 38.25 -6.47
N VAL A 276 3.86 38.17 -6.23
CA VAL A 276 2.83 38.32 -7.27
C VAL A 276 2.90 39.73 -7.87
N GLU A 277 2.97 40.75 -7.03
CA GLU A 277 2.91 42.16 -7.49
C GLU A 277 4.15 42.59 -8.28
N SER A 278 5.34 42.08 -7.94
CA SER A 278 6.58 42.43 -8.63
C SER A 278 6.77 41.73 -9.98
N THR A 279 5.96 40.70 -10.26
CA THR A 279 6.16 39.80 -11.39
C THR A 279 5.15 40.06 -12.52
N LEU A 280 4.10 40.83 -12.26
CA LEU A 280 3.17 41.24 -13.30
C LEU A 280 3.86 42.17 -14.32
N GLY A 281 3.62 41.91 -15.61
CA GLY A 281 4.21 42.64 -16.72
C GLY A 281 5.65 42.25 -17.07
N THR A 282 6.21 41.20 -16.46
CA THR A 282 7.50 40.66 -16.90
C THR A 282 7.31 39.74 -18.11
N PRO A 283 8.23 39.77 -19.09
CA PRO A 283 8.17 38.88 -20.26
C PRO A 283 8.42 37.43 -19.84
N ALA A 284 7.78 36.49 -20.54
CA ALA A 284 7.88 35.06 -20.26
C ALA A 284 9.34 34.54 -20.24
N GLU A 285 10.24 35.11 -21.06
CA GLU A 285 11.65 34.71 -21.16
C GLU A 285 12.43 34.95 -19.87
N ALA A 286 11.99 35.92 -19.06
CA ALA A 286 12.61 36.24 -17.78
C ALA A 286 12.07 35.38 -16.61
N LEU A 287 11.09 34.52 -16.88
CA LEU A 287 10.39 33.70 -15.90
C LEU A 287 10.63 32.21 -16.12
N ILE A 288 10.61 31.77 -17.39
CA ILE A 288 10.74 30.39 -17.78
C ILE A 288 11.68 30.32 -18.98
N ASP A 289 12.53 29.30 -19.05
CA ASP A 289 13.42 29.08 -20.17
C ASP A 289 12.62 28.66 -21.42
N ILE A 290 12.26 29.64 -22.23
CA ILE A 290 11.40 29.48 -23.41
C ILE A 290 12.06 28.60 -24.47
N ASP A 291 13.39 28.47 -24.50
CA ASP A 291 14.08 27.62 -25.49
C ASP A 291 13.72 26.13 -25.33
N THR A 292 13.19 25.72 -24.16
CA THR A 292 12.66 24.36 -23.90
C THR A 292 11.18 24.18 -24.25
N ILE A 293 10.50 25.27 -24.62
CA ILE A 293 9.06 25.37 -24.77
C ILE A 293 8.74 25.91 -26.16
N ASP A 294 8.29 25.04 -27.07
CA ASP A 294 7.89 25.45 -28.41
C ASP A 294 6.59 26.27 -28.37
N LEU A 295 6.73 27.60 -28.27
CA LEU A 295 5.63 28.56 -28.24
C LEU A 295 4.76 28.54 -29.51
N GLY A 296 5.24 27.91 -30.59
CA GLY A 296 4.56 27.86 -31.88
C GLY A 296 3.47 26.79 -32.00
N MET A 297 3.41 25.81 -31.09
CA MET A 297 2.44 24.71 -31.15
C MET A 297 1.49 24.71 -29.94
N SER A 298 0.21 24.98 -30.21
CA SER A 298 -0.87 24.68 -29.26
C SER A 298 -0.82 23.19 -28.90
N ASP A 299 -0.96 22.86 -27.61
CA ASP A 299 -0.95 21.49 -27.06
C ASP A 299 0.42 20.78 -26.93
N ALA A 300 1.54 21.50 -27.04
CA ALA A 300 2.85 20.95 -26.71
C ALA A 300 2.96 20.64 -25.19
N LEU A 301 3.35 19.41 -24.87
CA LEU A 301 3.73 18.97 -23.52
C LEU A 301 5.26 19.03 -23.43
N SER A 302 5.77 19.94 -22.61
CA SER A 302 7.21 20.06 -22.33
C SER A 302 7.49 19.77 -20.86
N GLU A 303 8.64 19.15 -20.56
CA GLU A 303 9.10 18.94 -19.18
C GLU A 303 10.07 20.05 -18.79
N LEU A 304 9.70 20.83 -17.79
CA LEU A 304 10.53 21.89 -17.21
C LEU A 304 11.14 21.38 -15.91
N HIS A 305 12.46 21.51 -15.79
CA HIS A 305 13.18 21.15 -14.57
C HIS A 305 13.56 22.44 -13.83
N ILE A 306 13.01 22.61 -12.64
CA ILE A 306 13.34 23.72 -11.73
C ILE A 306 13.88 23.08 -10.46
N ASP A 307 15.17 23.32 -10.18
CA ASP A 307 15.91 22.71 -9.09
C ASP A 307 15.82 21.16 -9.06
N ASP A 308 15.26 20.59 -7.98
CA ASP A 308 15.07 19.14 -7.77
C ASP A 308 13.65 18.66 -8.15
N ARG A 309 12.87 19.51 -8.82
CA ARG A 309 11.49 19.22 -9.21
C ARG A 309 11.32 19.22 -10.72
N THR A 310 10.46 18.31 -11.18
CA THR A 310 10.08 18.17 -12.58
C THR A 310 8.63 18.62 -12.73
N TYR A 311 8.41 19.59 -13.60
CA TYR A 311 7.11 20.14 -13.92
C TYR A 311 6.73 19.81 -15.36
N GLU A 312 5.52 19.32 -15.57
CA GLU A 312 4.91 19.22 -16.89
C GLU A 312 4.30 20.58 -17.25
N THR A 313 4.68 21.11 -18.40
CA THR A 313 4.23 22.42 -18.89
C THR A 313 3.28 22.21 -20.05
N ARG A 314 2.09 22.82 -19.97
CA ARG A 314 1.11 22.85 -21.06
C ARG A 314 0.80 24.28 -21.45
N ILE A 315 0.84 24.56 -22.75
CA ILE A 315 0.48 25.87 -23.31
C ILE A 315 -0.85 25.77 -24.06
N SER A 316 -1.73 26.73 -23.80
CA SER A 316 -2.99 26.90 -24.54
C SER A 316 -3.17 28.35 -24.97
N THR A 317 -3.61 28.56 -26.21
CA THR A 317 -3.89 29.90 -26.74
C THR A 317 -5.27 30.38 -26.28
N ILE A 318 -5.38 31.67 -25.96
CA ILE A 318 -6.64 32.35 -25.67
C ILE A 318 -7.03 33.17 -26.89
N THR A 319 -8.19 32.88 -27.48
CA THR A 319 -8.70 33.58 -28.65
C THR A 319 -9.99 34.35 -28.36
N ASP A 320 -10.19 35.48 -29.04
CA ASP A 320 -11.44 36.23 -29.04
C ASP A 320 -12.49 35.55 -29.94
N ARG A 321 -13.73 36.04 -29.89
CA ARG A 321 -14.84 35.66 -30.77
C ARG A 321 -14.55 35.78 -32.28
N ASN A 322 -13.54 36.57 -32.65
CA ASN A 322 -13.09 36.74 -34.04
C ASN A 322 -11.86 35.87 -34.37
N GLU A 323 -11.58 34.83 -33.57
CA GLU A 323 -10.41 33.94 -33.69
C GLU A 323 -9.05 34.67 -33.64
N ARG A 324 -9.03 35.89 -33.10
CA ARG A 324 -7.79 36.63 -32.85
C ARG A 324 -7.20 36.18 -31.53
N THR A 325 -5.92 35.83 -31.52
CA THR A 325 -5.20 35.56 -30.27
C THR A 325 -5.20 36.81 -29.41
N ILE A 326 -5.56 36.66 -28.14
CA ILE A 326 -5.52 37.71 -27.12
C ILE A 326 -4.39 37.45 -26.13
N GLY A 327 -3.94 36.20 -26.02
CA GLY A 327 -2.86 35.81 -25.14
C GLY A 327 -2.70 34.30 -25.01
N HIS A 328 -1.92 33.89 -24.02
CA HIS A 328 -1.51 32.50 -23.81
C HIS A 328 -1.66 32.09 -22.34
N THR A 329 -2.07 30.85 -22.07
CA THR A 329 -2.07 30.26 -20.73
C THR A 329 -0.99 29.19 -20.65
N ILE A 330 -0.16 29.26 -19.63
CA ILE A 330 0.83 28.23 -19.29
C ILE A 330 0.44 27.61 -17.95
N VAL A 331 0.35 26.29 -17.93
CA VAL A 331 0.06 25.50 -16.72
C VAL A 331 1.29 24.67 -16.37
N LEU A 332 1.72 24.75 -15.11
CA LEU A 332 2.85 24.04 -14.53
C LEU A 332 2.33 22.99 -13.53
N ALA A 333 2.38 21.73 -13.92
CA ALA A 333 1.95 20.60 -13.08
C ALA A 333 3.16 19.86 -12.49
N ASP A 334 3.26 19.76 -11.17
CA ASP A 334 4.36 19.05 -10.51
C ASP A 334 4.22 17.53 -10.71
N ILE A 335 5.12 16.96 -11.53
CA ILE A 335 5.18 15.52 -11.83
C ILE A 335 6.36 14.85 -11.12
N THR A 336 7.01 15.52 -10.18
CA THR A 336 8.22 15.03 -9.50
C THR A 336 7.95 13.68 -8.82
N ALA A 337 6.86 13.58 -8.05
CA ALA A 337 6.47 12.34 -7.37
C ALA A 337 6.14 11.21 -8.36
N LYS A 338 5.48 11.54 -9.47
CA LYS A 338 5.15 10.59 -10.55
C LYS A 338 6.42 10.04 -11.19
N LYS A 339 7.37 10.92 -11.57
CA LYS A 339 8.66 10.53 -12.17
C LYS A 339 9.52 9.71 -11.20
N ARG A 340 9.56 10.07 -9.91
CA ARG A 340 10.28 9.27 -8.88
C ARG A 340 9.68 7.86 -8.75
N ARG A 341 8.36 7.74 -8.76
CA ARG A 341 7.66 6.46 -8.69
C ARG A 341 7.85 5.63 -9.97
N GLU A 342 7.80 6.23 -11.15
CA GLU A 342 8.09 5.54 -12.41
C GLU A 342 9.52 5.00 -12.43
N ARG A 343 10.51 5.79 -12.00
CA ARG A 343 11.91 5.32 -11.87
C ARG A 343 12.04 4.17 -10.88
N LEU A 344 11.40 4.24 -9.71
CA LEU A 344 11.42 3.17 -8.71
C LEU A 344 10.79 1.88 -9.25
N LEU A 345 9.63 1.98 -9.92
CA LEU A 345 8.96 0.83 -10.53
C LEU A 345 9.81 0.20 -11.63
N GLN A 346 10.48 1.03 -12.44
CA GLN A 346 11.39 0.54 -13.47
C GLN A 346 12.56 -0.24 -12.85
N GLN A 347 13.19 0.30 -11.80
CA GLN A 347 14.25 -0.40 -11.05
C GLN A 347 13.77 -1.73 -10.44
N GLN A 348 12.58 -1.76 -9.86
CA GLN A 348 12.00 -2.99 -9.30
C GLN A 348 11.72 -4.05 -10.37
N ARG A 349 11.19 -3.63 -11.54
CA ARG A 349 10.94 -4.53 -12.66
C ARG A 349 12.24 -5.13 -13.17
N ASP A 350 13.26 -4.30 -13.38
CA ASP A 350 14.55 -4.73 -13.91
C ASP A 350 15.24 -5.70 -12.91
N HIS A 351 15.07 -5.47 -11.60
CA HIS A 351 15.55 -6.39 -10.55
C HIS A 351 14.80 -7.73 -10.52
N LEU A 352 13.47 -7.73 -10.70
CA LEU A 352 12.68 -8.97 -10.77
C LEU A 352 13.04 -9.82 -12.00
N GLU A 353 13.19 -9.17 -13.16
CA GLU A 353 13.56 -9.88 -14.39
C GLU A 353 14.92 -10.58 -14.27
N LEU A 354 15.87 -9.95 -13.56
CA LEU A 354 17.17 -10.55 -13.24
C LEU A 354 17.04 -11.80 -12.36
N LEU A 355 16.21 -11.75 -11.32
CA LEU A 355 15.98 -12.91 -10.44
C LEU A 355 15.27 -14.05 -11.19
N ASP A 356 14.30 -13.75 -12.05
CA ASP A 356 13.62 -14.76 -12.87
C ASP A 356 14.58 -15.46 -13.83
N ARG A 357 15.45 -14.70 -14.51
CA ARG A 357 16.50 -15.26 -15.38
C ARG A 357 17.46 -16.17 -14.61
N LEU A 358 17.84 -15.76 -13.39
CA LEU A 358 18.74 -16.54 -12.53
C LEU A 358 18.06 -17.83 -12.03
N ASN A 359 16.81 -17.77 -11.60
CA ASN A 359 16.04 -18.96 -11.20
C ASN A 359 15.84 -19.93 -12.36
N GLU A 360 15.56 -19.42 -13.58
CA GLU A 360 15.43 -20.26 -14.76
C GLU A 360 16.76 -20.95 -15.12
N LEU A 361 17.87 -20.21 -15.05
CA LEU A 361 19.21 -20.76 -15.26
C LEU A 361 19.50 -21.89 -14.27
N VAL A 362 19.29 -21.64 -12.99
CA VAL A 362 19.51 -22.63 -11.93
C VAL A 362 18.65 -23.88 -12.18
N ARG A 363 17.34 -23.73 -12.43
CA ARG A 363 16.44 -24.86 -12.67
C ARG A 363 16.85 -25.69 -13.89
N LYS A 364 17.23 -25.04 -15.00
CA LYS A 364 17.73 -25.72 -16.21
C LYS A 364 19.00 -26.52 -15.90
N THR A 365 19.92 -25.92 -15.14
CA THR A 365 21.17 -26.57 -14.76
C THR A 365 20.91 -27.79 -13.85
N THR A 366 20.00 -27.67 -12.87
CA THR A 366 19.63 -28.79 -11.99
C THR A 366 19.01 -29.96 -12.74
N HIS A 367 18.17 -29.72 -13.75
CA HIS A 367 17.54 -30.80 -14.52
C HIS A 367 18.57 -31.63 -15.32
N GLU A 368 19.65 -30.99 -15.76
CA GLU A 368 20.75 -31.66 -16.47
C GLU A 368 21.57 -32.56 -15.52
N PHE A 369 21.51 -32.36 -14.18
CA PHE A 369 22.18 -33.24 -13.21
C PHE A 369 21.59 -34.65 -13.16
N VAL A 370 20.31 -34.83 -13.50
CA VAL A 370 19.61 -36.13 -13.40
C VAL A 370 20.30 -37.21 -14.24
N ASN A 371 20.91 -36.82 -15.35
CA ASN A 371 21.60 -37.74 -16.26
C ASN A 371 23.10 -37.86 -15.96
N ALA A 372 23.64 -37.07 -15.03
CA ALA A 372 25.06 -37.08 -14.74
C ALA A 372 25.46 -38.38 -14.03
N THR A 373 26.54 -38.99 -14.51
CA THR A 373 27.07 -40.29 -14.05
C THR A 373 28.40 -40.16 -13.31
N SER A 374 28.98 -38.97 -13.30
CA SER A 374 30.22 -38.67 -12.57
C SER A 374 30.22 -37.25 -12.02
N ARG A 375 30.99 -37.02 -10.96
CA ARG A 375 31.25 -35.67 -10.41
C ARG A 375 31.74 -34.70 -11.48
N SER A 376 32.71 -35.13 -12.31
CA SER A 376 33.27 -34.31 -13.38
C SER A 376 32.22 -33.84 -14.39
N GLU A 377 31.20 -34.67 -14.67
CA GLU A 377 30.09 -34.31 -15.56
C GLU A 377 29.17 -33.23 -14.93
N ILE A 378 28.91 -33.31 -13.63
CA ILE A 378 28.17 -32.27 -12.89
C ILE A 378 28.93 -30.93 -12.93
N GLU A 379 30.24 -30.96 -12.64
CA GLU A 379 31.07 -29.75 -12.66
C GLU A 379 31.12 -29.09 -14.04
N GLU A 380 31.17 -29.89 -15.11
CA GLU A 380 31.17 -29.42 -16.48
C GLU A 380 29.82 -28.80 -16.87
N VAL A 381 28.70 -29.42 -16.49
CA VAL A 381 27.35 -28.87 -16.68
C VAL A 381 27.20 -27.52 -15.98
N VAL A 382 27.58 -27.42 -14.70
CA VAL A 382 27.52 -26.17 -13.94
C VAL A 382 28.35 -25.08 -14.61
N ARG A 383 29.60 -25.38 -14.98
CA ARG A 383 30.52 -24.43 -15.60
C ARG A 383 30.00 -23.93 -16.94
N ASN A 384 29.57 -24.82 -17.81
CA ASN A 384 29.11 -24.47 -19.15
C ASN A 384 27.83 -23.66 -19.09
N ARG A 385 26.84 -24.10 -18.30
CA ARG A 385 25.53 -23.45 -18.25
C ARG A 385 25.57 -22.07 -17.62
N MET A 386 26.33 -21.91 -16.54
CA MET A 386 26.50 -20.61 -15.88
C MET A 386 27.22 -19.60 -16.78
N ARG A 387 28.21 -20.02 -17.59
CA ARG A 387 28.88 -19.15 -18.58
C ARG A 387 27.96 -18.79 -19.76
N GLU A 388 27.13 -19.72 -20.23
CA GLU A 388 26.18 -19.46 -21.33
C GLU A 388 25.11 -18.42 -20.98
N SER A 389 24.83 -18.23 -19.68
CA SER A 389 23.76 -17.35 -19.20
C SER A 389 23.99 -15.85 -19.41
N THR A 390 25.20 -15.42 -19.78
CA THR A 390 25.65 -14.01 -19.83
C THR A 390 25.58 -13.23 -18.51
N LEU A 391 25.07 -13.83 -17.44
CA LEU A 391 25.06 -13.25 -16.10
C LEU A 391 26.45 -13.34 -15.44
N TYR A 392 27.20 -14.39 -15.78
CA TYR A 392 28.53 -14.65 -15.23
C TYR A 392 29.57 -14.82 -16.34
N THR A 393 30.72 -14.17 -16.16
CA THR A 393 31.85 -14.23 -17.11
C THR A 393 32.75 -15.42 -16.82
N GLU A 394 33.00 -15.66 -15.54
CA GLU A 394 33.88 -16.72 -15.06
C GLU A 394 33.21 -17.53 -13.95
N VAL A 395 33.36 -18.86 -14.06
CA VAL A 395 32.76 -19.85 -13.17
C VAL A 395 33.82 -20.91 -12.91
N ARG A 396 34.18 -21.12 -11.65
CA ARG A 396 35.17 -22.13 -11.23
C ARG A 396 34.66 -22.91 -10.02
N ILE A 397 34.89 -24.22 -10.02
CA ILE A 397 34.70 -25.06 -8.84
C ILE A 397 36.08 -25.33 -8.26
N ILE A 398 36.25 -25.01 -6.99
CA ILE A 398 37.49 -25.16 -6.24
C ILE A 398 37.33 -26.42 -5.38
N GLU A 399 38.16 -27.42 -5.63
CA GLU A 399 38.20 -28.63 -4.80
C GLU A 399 38.91 -28.34 -3.48
N VAL A 400 38.33 -28.83 -2.37
CA VAL A 400 39.01 -28.85 -1.08
C VAL A 400 39.79 -30.17 -0.96
N PRO A 401 41.11 -30.15 -0.70
CA PRO A 401 41.89 -31.38 -0.55
C PRO A 401 41.38 -32.27 0.60
N PRO A 402 41.39 -33.61 0.44
CA PRO A 402 40.85 -34.54 1.43
C PRO A 402 41.56 -34.54 2.79
N ASP A 403 42.81 -34.07 2.88
CA ASP A 403 43.59 -34.03 4.14
C ASP A 403 43.01 -33.06 5.20
N ILE A 404 42.06 -32.20 4.84
CA ILE A 404 41.44 -31.21 5.74
C ILE A 404 40.07 -31.70 6.26
N ALA A 405 39.50 -32.78 5.70
CA ALA A 405 38.21 -33.31 6.15
C ALA A 405 38.26 -33.91 7.58
N HIS A 406 39.46 -34.13 8.13
CA HIS A 406 39.70 -34.81 9.41
C HIS A 406 40.50 -33.98 10.43
N THR A 407 40.76 -32.70 10.21
CA THR A 407 41.42 -31.89 11.24
C THR A 407 40.39 -31.32 12.21
N GLU A 408 40.41 -31.90 13.41
CA GLU A 408 39.66 -31.56 14.63
C GLU A 408 40.03 -30.18 15.20
N HIS A 409 40.20 -29.16 14.35
CA HIS A 409 40.19 -27.78 14.78
C HIS A 409 38.80 -27.22 14.52
N GLU A 410 38.20 -26.78 15.62
CA GLU A 410 37.04 -25.93 15.81
C GLU A 410 37.11 -24.67 14.91
N VAL A 411 37.04 -24.86 13.59
CA VAL A 411 36.57 -23.83 12.67
C VAL A 411 35.07 -23.85 12.85
N ASP A 412 34.59 -22.80 13.50
CA ASP A 412 33.19 -22.60 13.81
C ASP A 412 32.35 -22.92 12.56
N ARG A 413 31.58 -24.01 12.62
CA ARG A 413 30.75 -24.49 11.50
C ARG A 413 29.81 -23.38 11.03
N GLN A 414 29.55 -22.40 11.89
CA GLN A 414 28.75 -21.21 11.67
C GLN A 414 29.44 -20.16 10.76
N GLU A 415 30.77 -20.16 10.61
CA GLU A 415 31.50 -19.25 9.70
C GLU A 415 31.57 -19.77 8.26
N LEU A 416 31.50 -21.10 8.03
CA LEU A 416 31.50 -21.70 6.68
C LEU A 416 30.09 -22.00 6.13
N THR A 417 29.09 -22.20 7.01
CA THR A 417 27.69 -22.39 6.60
C THR A 417 26.82 -21.13 6.74
N GLY A 418 27.35 -20.07 7.37
CA GLY A 418 26.57 -18.87 7.72
C GLY A 418 26.87 -17.61 6.91
N ALA A 419 27.82 -17.64 5.98
CA ALA A 419 28.11 -16.47 5.15
C ALA A 419 28.54 -16.89 3.74
N SER A 420 27.57 -16.91 2.82
CA SER A 420 27.82 -16.56 1.43
C SER A 420 28.47 -15.17 1.39
N THR A 421 29.79 -15.12 1.58
CA THR A 421 30.53 -13.85 1.64
C THR A 421 30.69 -13.37 0.21
N ALA A 422 29.83 -12.45 -0.21
CA ALA A 422 30.13 -11.60 -1.35
C ALA A 422 31.33 -10.73 -0.99
N LEU A 423 32.53 -11.20 -1.27
CA LEU A 423 33.71 -10.34 -1.26
C LEU A 423 33.56 -9.35 -2.42
N ARG A 424 33.07 -8.14 -2.12
CA ARG A 424 33.44 -6.96 -2.91
C ARG A 424 34.94 -6.75 -2.66
N LEU A 425 35.79 -7.36 -3.50
CA LEU A 425 37.23 -7.12 -3.51
C LEU A 425 37.45 -5.64 -3.86
N ALA A 426 37.56 -4.81 -2.83
CA ALA A 426 37.96 -3.41 -2.96
C ALA A 426 39.48 -3.22 -2.79
N ASP A 427 40.24 -4.29 -2.54
CA ASP A 427 41.70 -4.24 -2.52
C ASP A 427 42.31 -5.65 -2.79
N PRO A 428 43.14 -5.87 -3.83
CA PRO A 428 43.49 -7.23 -4.31
C PRO A 428 44.51 -7.99 -3.45
N THR A 429 44.98 -7.45 -2.32
CA THR A 429 46.18 -7.99 -1.64
C THR A 429 46.04 -8.28 -0.14
N SER A 430 44.88 -8.11 0.48
CA SER A 430 44.77 -8.41 1.92
C SER A 430 43.38 -8.85 2.35
N VAL A 431 43.06 -10.13 2.13
CA VAL A 431 42.09 -10.82 2.97
C VAL A 431 42.79 -12.02 3.59
N SER A 432 43.31 -11.80 4.80
CA SER A 432 43.73 -12.86 5.70
C SER A 432 42.48 -13.36 6.42
N LEU A 433 42.08 -14.59 6.13
CA LEU A 433 41.28 -15.36 7.09
C LEU A 433 42.16 -15.66 8.30
N PRO A 434 41.63 -15.73 9.53
CA PRO A 434 42.42 -16.08 10.70
C PRO A 434 42.85 -17.55 10.59
N GLY A 435 44.11 -17.78 10.20
CA GLY A 435 44.72 -19.12 10.11
C GLY A 435 44.90 -19.61 8.67
N GLU A 436 46.03 -19.27 8.03
CA GLU A 436 46.43 -19.74 6.70
C GLU A 436 47.03 -21.16 6.72
N PRO A 437 46.96 -21.98 5.64
CA PRO A 437 47.09 -21.56 4.25
C PRO A 437 46.07 -22.23 3.30
N TRP A 438 45.06 -21.49 2.88
CA TRP A 438 44.53 -21.67 1.54
C TRP A 438 44.45 -20.30 0.91
N ALA A 439 45.48 -19.96 0.15
CA ALA A 439 45.36 -18.88 -0.79
C ALA A 439 44.19 -19.26 -1.72
N LEU A 440 43.12 -18.46 -1.70
CA LEU A 440 42.36 -18.27 -2.92
C LEU A 440 43.41 -18.13 -4.05
N PRO A 441 43.31 -18.86 -5.17
CA PRO A 441 44.25 -18.65 -6.27
C PRO A 441 44.36 -17.14 -6.49
N GLU A 442 45.57 -16.59 -6.70
CA GLU A 442 45.74 -15.16 -6.99
C GLU A 442 44.78 -14.79 -8.13
N MET A 443 43.64 -14.21 -7.75
CA MET A 443 42.61 -13.79 -8.66
C MET A 443 42.91 -12.31 -8.85
N GLU A 444 43.54 -11.99 -9.97
CA GLU A 444 43.77 -10.61 -10.41
C GLU A 444 42.41 -9.93 -10.59
N ALA A 445 41.82 -9.42 -9.50
CA ALA A 445 40.62 -8.62 -9.57
C ALA A 445 41.00 -7.24 -10.09
N ASN A 446 40.54 -6.90 -11.29
CA ASN A 446 40.62 -5.53 -11.78
C ASN A 446 39.60 -4.64 -11.05
N ASP A 447 39.91 -3.34 -10.92
CA ASP A 447 38.98 -2.33 -10.40
C ASP A 447 37.63 -2.41 -11.13
N GLY A 448 36.57 -2.78 -10.38
CA GLY A 448 35.18 -2.84 -10.89
C GLY A 448 34.59 -4.23 -11.08
N GLU A 449 35.35 -5.31 -10.85
CA GLU A 449 34.84 -6.68 -10.94
C GLU A 449 34.12 -7.12 -9.65
N SER A 450 32.98 -7.81 -9.77
CA SER A 450 32.23 -8.35 -8.63
C SER A 450 32.30 -9.88 -8.64
N TRP A 451 32.75 -10.46 -7.51
CA TRP A 451 32.88 -11.90 -7.32
C TRP A 451 31.98 -12.41 -6.18
N ALA A 452 31.48 -13.63 -6.31
CA ALA A 452 30.78 -14.37 -5.26
C ALA A 452 31.35 -15.78 -5.10
N PHE A 453 31.43 -16.23 -3.84
CA PHE A 453 31.84 -17.57 -3.48
C PHE A 453 30.71 -18.28 -2.73
N VAL A 454 30.37 -19.48 -3.19
CA VAL A 454 29.31 -20.32 -2.62
C VAL A 454 29.91 -21.66 -2.22
N SER A 455 29.71 -22.09 -0.97
CA SER A 455 30.17 -23.40 -0.50
C SER A 455 29.38 -24.55 -1.13
N LEU A 456 30.08 -25.63 -1.50
CA LEU A 456 29.48 -26.88 -1.95
C LEU A 456 29.59 -27.94 -0.84
N GLY A 457 28.67 -27.91 0.13
CA GLY A 457 28.63 -28.84 1.26
C GLY A 457 27.37 -29.70 1.31
N PHE A 458 27.50 -30.96 1.75
CA PHE A 458 26.39 -31.85 2.08
C PHE A 458 26.68 -32.60 3.38
N GLY A 459 25.87 -32.40 4.42
CA GLY A 459 26.10 -33.03 5.73
C GLY A 459 27.43 -32.62 6.36
N ARG A 460 28.33 -33.58 6.64
CA ARG A 460 29.69 -33.30 7.14
C ARG A 460 30.74 -33.16 6.03
N THR A 461 30.37 -33.38 4.77
CA THR A 461 31.30 -33.43 3.64
C THR A 461 31.27 -32.12 2.86
N VAL A 462 32.42 -31.47 2.72
CA VAL A 462 32.61 -30.30 1.85
C VAL A 462 33.25 -30.76 0.55
N TYR A 463 32.49 -30.70 -0.55
CA TYR A 463 32.97 -31.11 -1.87
C TYR A 463 33.82 -30.03 -2.54
N GLY A 464 33.62 -28.76 -2.18
CA GLY A 464 34.34 -27.63 -2.78
C GLY A 464 33.69 -26.27 -2.53
N GLY A 465 34.07 -25.29 -3.36
CA GLY A 465 33.43 -23.98 -3.45
C GLY A 465 33.24 -23.54 -4.89
N LEU A 466 32.09 -22.93 -5.20
CA LEU A 466 31.76 -22.35 -6.51
C LEU A 466 32.08 -20.85 -6.50
N ALA A 467 33.05 -20.45 -7.31
CA ALA A 467 33.44 -19.05 -7.54
C ALA A 467 32.78 -18.52 -8.82
N LEU A 468 32.12 -17.36 -8.73
CA LEU A 468 31.36 -16.72 -9.80
C LEU A 468 31.77 -15.26 -9.98
N GLN A 469 32.09 -14.86 -11.21
CA GLN A 469 32.33 -13.45 -11.58
C GLN A 469 31.13 -12.90 -12.33
N ALA A 470 30.54 -11.81 -11.86
CA ALA A 470 29.41 -11.18 -12.55
C ALA A 470 29.86 -10.27 -13.71
N THR A 471 29.01 -10.15 -14.72
CA THR A 471 29.22 -9.21 -15.86
C THR A 471 28.92 -7.74 -15.53
N ARG A 472 28.44 -7.43 -14.31
CA ARG A 472 27.98 -6.10 -13.89
C ARG A 472 28.74 -5.58 -12.66
N THR A 473 28.97 -4.27 -12.63
CA THR A 473 29.45 -3.53 -11.45
C THR A 473 28.37 -3.49 -10.38
N GLU A 474 28.73 -3.77 -9.11
CA GLU A 474 27.80 -3.93 -7.97
C GLU A 474 26.83 -5.12 -8.07
N ALA A 475 27.33 -6.28 -8.51
CA ALA A 475 26.54 -7.51 -8.53
C ALA A 475 26.35 -8.13 -7.13
N PHE A 476 25.45 -9.13 -7.02
CA PHE A 476 25.16 -9.93 -5.83
C PHE A 476 24.37 -9.23 -4.73
N SER A 477 23.06 -9.09 -4.95
CA SER A 477 22.12 -8.74 -3.87
C SER A 477 21.93 -9.91 -2.88
N GLU A 478 21.48 -9.65 -1.65
CA GLU A 478 21.17 -10.72 -0.67
C GLU A 478 20.26 -11.82 -1.24
N ARG A 479 19.27 -11.43 -2.05
CA ARG A 479 18.35 -12.39 -2.69
C ARG A 479 19.03 -13.24 -3.75
N GLU A 480 19.95 -12.65 -4.51
CA GLU A 480 20.71 -13.37 -5.52
C GLU A 480 21.70 -14.35 -4.89
N LEU A 481 22.39 -13.94 -3.81
CA LEU A 481 23.25 -14.82 -3.02
C LEU A 481 22.46 -16.00 -2.45
N GLY A 482 21.26 -15.74 -1.92
CA GLY A 482 20.40 -16.82 -1.41
C GLY A 482 20.00 -17.85 -2.48
N VAL A 483 19.73 -17.42 -3.72
CA VAL A 483 19.44 -18.37 -4.81
C VAL A 483 20.69 -19.16 -5.22
N LEU A 484 21.86 -18.50 -5.25
CA LEU A 484 23.13 -19.16 -5.57
C LEU A 484 23.56 -20.14 -4.48
N GLU A 485 23.30 -19.83 -3.21
CA GLU A 485 23.56 -20.69 -2.06
C GLU A 485 22.72 -21.97 -2.10
N TRP A 486 21.40 -21.83 -2.33
CA TRP A 486 20.52 -22.97 -2.59
C TRP A 486 20.97 -23.80 -3.79
N PHE A 487 21.47 -23.14 -4.84
CA PHE A 487 22.04 -23.85 -5.98
C PHE A 487 23.30 -24.64 -5.60
N GLY A 488 24.19 -24.09 -4.76
CA GLY A 488 25.36 -24.78 -4.23
C GLY A 488 25.02 -26.04 -3.43
N GLU A 489 23.98 -25.99 -2.60
CA GLU A 489 23.45 -27.17 -1.90
C GLU A 489 22.96 -28.23 -2.90
N THR A 490 22.24 -27.79 -3.94
CA THR A 490 21.69 -28.69 -4.97
C THR A 490 22.79 -29.39 -5.77
N VAL A 491 23.84 -28.65 -6.14
CA VAL A 491 25.04 -29.21 -6.78
C VAL A 491 25.70 -30.25 -5.87
N SER A 492 25.81 -29.95 -4.58
CA SER A 492 26.43 -30.85 -3.59
C SER A 492 25.63 -32.14 -3.38
N GLN A 493 24.30 -32.04 -3.36
CA GLN A 493 23.40 -33.20 -3.33
C GLN A 493 23.59 -34.10 -4.55
N ALA A 494 23.69 -33.52 -5.75
CA ALA A 494 23.91 -34.27 -6.98
C ALA A 494 25.28 -34.98 -6.98
N ILE A 495 26.35 -34.31 -6.53
CA ILE A 495 27.69 -34.91 -6.39
C ILE A 495 27.64 -36.09 -5.41
N ASN A 496 27.03 -35.92 -4.24
CA ASN A 496 26.88 -36.98 -3.24
C ASN A 496 26.09 -38.19 -3.79
N ALA A 497 24.99 -37.96 -4.50
CA ALA A 497 24.17 -39.03 -5.07
C ALA A 497 24.95 -39.88 -6.10
N VAL A 498 25.76 -39.24 -6.94
CA VAL A 498 26.58 -39.93 -7.94
C VAL A 498 27.75 -40.69 -7.31
N GLU A 499 28.38 -40.14 -6.27
CA GLU A 499 29.43 -40.82 -5.52
C GLU A 499 28.88 -42.03 -4.74
N ASN A 500 27.71 -41.91 -4.09
CA ASN A 500 27.07 -43.03 -3.39
C ASN A 500 26.56 -44.12 -4.34
N ARG A 501 26.06 -43.75 -5.53
CA ARG A 501 25.66 -44.73 -6.55
C ARG A 501 26.84 -45.60 -7.01
N ARG A 502 28.09 -45.10 -7.00
CA ARG A 502 29.29 -45.93 -7.28
C ARG A 502 29.59 -46.96 -6.19
N LEU A 503 29.16 -46.74 -4.94
CA LEU A 503 29.39 -47.66 -3.81
C LEU A 503 28.42 -48.85 -3.80
N LEU A 504 27.25 -48.73 -4.44
CA LEU A 504 26.19 -49.75 -4.43
C LEU A 504 26.35 -50.87 -5.49
N PHE A 505 27.34 -50.79 -6.39
CA PHE A 505 27.48 -51.73 -7.52
C PHE A 505 28.64 -52.74 -7.43
N SER A 506 29.33 -52.89 -6.30
CA SER A 506 30.27 -54.01 -6.13
C SER A 506 29.54 -55.26 -5.63
N ASN A 507 29.32 -56.23 -6.52
CA ASN A 507 28.58 -57.49 -6.26
C ASN A 507 29.24 -58.48 -5.29
N ALA A 508 30.34 -58.13 -4.63
CA ALA A 508 30.99 -58.94 -3.63
C ALA A 508 30.97 -58.20 -2.28
N VAL A 509 30.68 -58.91 -1.19
CA VAL A 509 30.75 -58.37 0.19
C VAL A 509 31.74 -59.19 1.03
N THR A 510 32.46 -58.53 1.91
CA THR A 510 33.33 -59.18 2.91
C THR A 510 32.58 -59.22 4.23
N GLU A 511 32.26 -60.44 4.71
CA GLU A 511 31.72 -60.66 6.05
C GLU A 511 32.86 -60.72 7.07
N LEU A 512 32.75 -59.91 8.13
CA LEU A 512 33.66 -59.88 9.26
C LEU A 512 32.91 -60.36 10.51
N ARG A 513 33.50 -61.34 11.20
CA ARG A 513 33.08 -61.76 12.54
C ARG A 513 34.05 -61.19 13.55
N ILE A 514 33.57 -60.30 14.42
CA ILE A 514 34.38 -59.58 15.40
C ILE A 514 33.91 -59.99 16.79
N ASP A 515 34.83 -60.48 17.61
CA ASP A 515 34.59 -60.78 19.02
C ASP A 515 34.88 -59.53 19.85
N CYS A 516 33.88 -59.08 20.59
CA CYS A 516 33.88 -57.88 21.41
C CYS A 516 33.63 -58.28 22.88
N PRO A 517 34.66 -58.72 23.62
CA PRO A 517 34.50 -59.02 25.04
C PRO A 517 34.32 -57.72 25.86
N ASP A 518 33.82 -57.87 27.09
CA ASP A 518 33.65 -56.81 28.08
C ASP A 518 32.66 -55.70 27.66
N THR A 519 31.66 -56.04 26.85
CA THR A 519 30.60 -55.09 26.47
C THR A 519 29.49 -55.06 27.53
N PRO A 520 28.80 -53.92 27.73
CA PRO A 520 27.74 -53.83 28.74
C PRO A 520 26.66 -54.90 28.59
N LEU A 521 26.24 -55.22 27.36
CA LEU A 521 25.25 -56.27 27.11
C LEU A 521 25.78 -57.69 27.36
N GLN A 522 27.09 -57.92 27.19
CA GLN A 522 27.68 -59.21 27.56
C GLN A 522 27.69 -59.38 29.08
N THR A 523 27.95 -58.30 29.83
CA THR A 523 27.83 -58.31 31.30
C THR A 523 26.40 -58.60 31.73
N VAL A 524 25.40 -58.02 31.05
CA VAL A 524 23.97 -58.34 31.29
C VAL A 524 23.70 -59.83 31.07
N ALA A 525 24.17 -60.39 29.96
CA ALA A 525 23.98 -61.79 29.62
C ALA A 525 24.68 -62.74 30.61
N ALA A 526 25.86 -62.36 31.11
CA ALA A 526 26.62 -63.12 32.10
C ALA A 526 25.95 -63.14 33.47
N ASP A 527 25.50 -61.98 33.96
CA ASP A 527 24.86 -61.84 35.28
C ASP A 527 23.46 -62.47 35.31
N ALA A 528 22.71 -62.36 34.20
CA ALA A 528 21.39 -62.97 34.06
C ALA A 528 21.42 -64.44 33.62
N VAL A 529 22.61 -64.99 33.29
CA VAL A 529 22.80 -66.36 32.77
C VAL A 529 21.87 -66.64 31.58
N CYS A 530 21.97 -65.79 30.55
CA CYS A 530 21.11 -65.83 29.37
C CYS A 530 21.87 -65.55 28.07
N SER A 531 21.17 -65.69 26.94
CA SER A 531 21.65 -65.21 25.65
C SER A 531 20.68 -64.19 25.07
N LEU A 532 21.23 -63.09 24.55
CA LEU A 532 20.50 -62.01 23.90
C LEU A 532 20.77 -62.04 22.40
N SER A 533 19.71 -61.96 21.61
CA SER A 533 19.77 -61.79 20.16
C SER A 533 19.28 -60.39 19.80
N LEU A 534 19.99 -59.69 18.93
CA LEU A 534 19.57 -58.36 18.48
C LEU A 534 18.42 -58.47 17.47
N GLU A 535 17.33 -57.77 17.77
CA GLU A 535 16.20 -57.56 16.87
C GLU A 535 16.33 -56.25 16.09
N GLY A 536 17.07 -55.28 16.63
CA GLY A 536 17.35 -54.02 15.93
C GLY A 536 18.00 -52.99 16.85
N PHE A 537 18.62 -51.97 16.26
CA PHE A 537 19.19 -50.85 16.99
C PHE A 537 18.90 -49.53 16.29
N ILE A 538 18.80 -48.46 17.06
CA ILE A 538 18.46 -47.13 16.59
C ILE A 538 19.47 -46.14 17.16
N PRO A 539 20.20 -45.38 16.31
CA PRO A 539 21.12 -44.36 16.77
C PRO A 539 20.35 -43.12 17.24
N ALA A 540 20.16 -42.99 18.56
CA ALA A 540 19.40 -41.89 19.14
C ALA A 540 20.16 -40.54 19.14
N SER A 541 21.49 -40.57 19.28
CA SER A 541 22.41 -39.43 19.17
C SER A 541 23.85 -39.92 18.91
N GLU A 542 24.83 -39.02 18.70
CA GLU A 542 26.24 -39.39 18.39
C GLU A 542 26.82 -40.43 19.38
N ASP A 543 26.51 -40.31 20.68
CA ASP A 543 27.01 -41.21 21.73
C ASP A 543 25.91 -42.08 22.39
N ARG A 544 24.74 -42.24 21.75
CA ARG A 544 23.63 -42.99 22.35
C ARG A 544 22.91 -43.88 21.36
N ILE A 545 22.81 -45.15 21.70
CA ILE A 545 22.15 -46.16 20.87
C ILE A 545 21.06 -46.88 21.66
N LEU A 546 19.88 -46.98 21.06
CA LEU A 546 18.78 -47.79 21.55
C LEU A 546 18.91 -49.17 20.93
N VAL A 547 18.92 -50.22 21.76
CA VAL A 547 19.13 -51.60 21.31
C VAL A 547 17.96 -52.45 21.78
N TYR A 548 17.31 -53.14 20.85
CA TYR A 548 16.24 -54.09 21.12
C TYR A 548 16.78 -55.50 21.04
N CYS A 549 16.72 -56.24 22.16
CA CYS A 549 17.15 -57.63 22.20
C CYS A 549 16.00 -58.56 22.56
N ASP A 550 15.93 -59.68 21.87
CA ASP A 550 15.13 -60.83 22.26
C ASP A 550 15.90 -61.67 23.30
N THR A 551 15.20 -62.05 24.36
CA THR A 551 15.73 -62.79 25.50
C THR A 551 15.41 -64.26 25.38
N VAL A 552 16.44 -65.10 25.32
CA VAL A 552 16.27 -66.55 25.24
C VAL A 552 16.39 -67.15 26.64
N SER A 553 15.42 -68.00 27.02
CA SER A 553 15.39 -68.80 28.26
C SER A 553 15.12 -68.08 29.60
N VAL A 554 15.12 -66.75 29.63
CA VAL A 554 14.84 -65.95 30.84
C VAL A 554 13.81 -64.84 30.52
N PRO A 555 12.86 -64.52 31.42
CA PRO A 555 11.89 -63.45 31.18
C PRO A 555 12.56 -62.07 31.07
N ALA A 556 12.05 -61.25 30.15
CA ALA A 556 12.55 -59.90 29.87
C ALA A 556 12.63 -58.98 31.12
N SER A 557 11.69 -59.13 32.06
CA SER A 557 11.64 -58.31 33.28
C SER A 557 12.84 -58.50 34.20
N GLY A 558 13.32 -59.73 34.37
CA GLY A 558 14.52 -60.00 35.18
C GLY A 558 15.82 -59.49 34.53
N ILE A 559 15.84 -59.47 33.19
CA ILE A 559 16.98 -58.96 32.43
C ILE A 559 17.04 -57.43 32.48
N ALA A 560 15.89 -56.75 32.38
CA ALA A 560 15.82 -55.30 32.51
C ALA A 560 16.33 -54.83 33.88
N GLU A 561 15.91 -55.48 34.97
CA GLU A 561 16.37 -55.16 36.33
C GLU A 561 17.89 -55.36 36.50
N THR A 562 18.44 -56.43 35.93
CA THR A 562 19.88 -56.69 35.97
C THR A 562 20.67 -55.60 35.25
N ALA A 563 20.15 -55.12 34.12
CA ALA A 563 20.80 -54.12 33.29
C ALA A 563 20.88 -52.72 33.90
N GLU A 564 20.01 -52.38 34.86
CA GLU A 564 20.09 -51.08 35.58
C GLU A 564 21.36 -50.96 36.44
N THR A 565 22.00 -52.09 36.77
CA THR A 565 23.19 -52.13 37.65
C THR A 565 24.51 -52.12 36.90
N ILE A 566 24.48 -52.11 35.56
CA ILE A 566 25.64 -52.30 34.69
C ILE A 566 26.11 -50.98 34.10
N ASP A 567 27.38 -50.66 34.31
CA ASP A 567 28.03 -49.48 33.74
C ASP A 567 28.00 -49.50 32.21
N GLY A 568 27.59 -48.37 31.60
CA GLY A 568 27.41 -48.20 30.16
C GLY A 568 25.96 -48.32 29.67
N ILE A 569 25.04 -48.86 30.50
CA ILE A 569 23.60 -48.87 30.23
C ILE A 569 22.94 -47.74 31.03
N SER A 570 22.34 -46.79 30.32
CA SER A 570 21.68 -45.63 30.94
C SER A 570 20.24 -45.91 31.34
N THR A 571 19.50 -46.70 30.56
CA THR A 571 18.15 -47.17 30.88
C THR A 571 17.89 -48.55 30.26
N SER A 572 17.02 -49.33 30.89
CA SER A 572 16.48 -50.58 30.35
C SER A 572 14.95 -50.58 30.51
N ARG A 573 14.22 -51.16 29.56
CA ARG A 573 12.77 -51.37 29.69
C ARG A 573 12.29 -52.60 28.94
N VAL A 574 11.28 -53.27 29.46
CA VAL A 574 10.60 -54.36 28.74
C VAL A 574 9.63 -53.75 27.72
N VAL A 575 9.66 -54.27 26.49
CA VAL A 575 8.84 -53.76 25.39
C VAL A 575 7.61 -54.65 25.20
N GLY A 576 6.46 -54.21 25.69
CA GLY A 576 5.17 -54.92 25.60
C GLY A 576 4.68 -55.49 26.93
N ASP A 577 3.64 -56.33 26.87
CA ASP A 577 3.04 -56.98 28.04
C ASP A 577 4.02 -57.95 28.75
N ASP A 578 3.69 -58.39 29.96
CA ASP A 578 4.51 -59.29 30.82
C ASP A 578 4.94 -60.64 30.16
N ALA A 579 4.41 -60.95 28.97
CA ALA A 579 4.78 -62.12 28.17
C ALA A 579 5.77 -61.82 27.03
N SER A 580 6.20 -60.56 26.88
CA SER A 580 7.19 -60.15 25.88
C SER A 580 8.60 -60.59 26.28
N ASN A 581 9.36 -61.07 25.30
CA ASN A 581 10.77 -61.41 25.46
C ASN A 581 11.69 -60.30 24.95
N ILE A 582 11.16 -59.12 24.60
CA ILE A 582 11.96 -58.03 24.06
C ILE A 582 12.31 -57.03 25.17
N VAL A 583 13.60 -56.78 25.35
CA VAL A 583 14.13 -55.73 26.22
C VAL A 583 14.79 -54.64 25.37
N GLU A 584 14.44 -53.39 25.64
CA GLU A 584 15.13 -52.23 25.12
C GLU A 584 16.21 -51.79 26.11
N PHE A 585 17.41 -51.50 25.59
CA PHE A 585 18.53 -50.93 26.31
C PHE A 585 18.94 -49.61 25.67
N THR A 586 19.19 -48.59 26.49
CA THR A 586 19.82 -47.35 26.04
C THR A 586 21.28 -47.37 26.48
N ILE A 587 22.19 -47.55 25.51
CA ILE A 587 23.61 -47.69 25.76
C ILE A 587 24.32 -46.40 25.39
N THR A 588 25.17 -45.90 26.29
CA THR A 588 25.92 -44.64 26.09
C THR A 588 27.40 -44.87 25.82
N GLU A 589 27.97 -45.97 26.29
CA GLU A 589 29.40 -46.26 26.11
C GLU A 589 29.61 -47.79 25.96
N GLY A 590 30.73 -48.19 25.35
CA GLY A 590 31.13 -49.60 25.31
C GLY A 590 30.36 -50.51 24.35
N SER A 591 29.49 -49.97 23.49
CA SER A 591 28.75 -50.75 22.49
C SER A 591 29.50 -50.85 21.17
N PRO A 592 29.70 -52.07 20.62
CA PRO A 592 30.33 -52.23 19.31
C PRO A 592 29.45 -51.71 18.15
N LEU A 593 28.15 -51.50 18.40
CA LEU A 593 27.22 -50.98 17.39
C LEU A 593 27.43 -49.49 17.11
N LEU A 594 28.03 -48.74 18.05
CA LEU A 594 28.35 -47.31 17.86
C LEU A 594 29.34 -47.10 16.71
N ALA A 595 30.26 -48.04 16.49
CA ALA A 595 31.23 -47.98 15.39
C ALA A 595 30.59 -48.03 13.98
N PHE A 596 29.32 -48.41 13.89
CA PHE A 596 28.58 -48.53 12.62
C PHE A 596 27.53 -47.44 12.43
N VAL A 597 27.39 -46.52 13.38
CA VAL A 597 26.56 -45.32 13.23
C VAL A 597 27.24 -44.40 12.21
N GLY A 598 26.61 -44.19 11.05
CA GLY A 598 27.17 -43.37 9.96
C GLY A 598 27.64 -44.14 8.71
N GLY A 599 27.37 -45.45 8.61
CA GLY A 599 27.46 -46.18 7.32
C GLY A 599 28.74 -46.99 7.08
N ASN A 600 29.53 -47.27 8.11
CA ASN A 600 30.81 -48.00 8.01
C ASN A 600 30.69 -49.53 7.80
N GLY A 601 29.49 -50.05 7.62
CA GLY A 601 29.20 -51.46 7.41
C GLY A 601 27.77 -51.81 7.80
N ASN A 602 27.25 -52.91 7.26
CA ASN A 602 25.92 -53.40 7.59
C ASN A 602 26.01 -54.46 8.68
N VAL A 603 25.45 -54.20 9.86
CA VAL A 603 25.44 -55.16 10.96
C VAL A 603 24.39 -56.23 10.66
N ARG A 604 24.83 -57.45 10.38
CA ARG A 604 23.96 -58.58 10.04
C ARG A 604 23.35 -59.23 11.28
N SER A 605 24.15 -59.37 12.33
CA SER A 605 23.71 -59.92 13.60
C SER A 605 24.72 -59.61 14.69
N ILE A 606 24.26 -59.56 15.94
CA ILE A 606 25.10 -59.62 17.11
C ILE A 606 24.54 -60.71 18.02
N ASN A 607 25.40 -61.63 18.41
CA ASN A 607 25.05 -62.72 19.31
C ASN A 607 25.77 -62.47 20.62
N ILE A 608 24.99 -62.39 21.70
CA ILE A 608 25.49 -62.04 23.03
C ILE A 608 25.16 -63.22 23.94
N GLY A 609 26.18 -63.92 24.40
CA GLY A 609 26.07 -64.99 25.39
C GLY A 609 26.90 -64.68 26.62
N GLU A 610 26.81 -65.57 27.61
CA GLU A 610 27.46 -65.41 28.92
C GLU A 610 28.97 -65.09 28.86
N GLN A 611 29.68 -65.62 27.85
CA GLN A 611 31.14 -65.48 27.75
C GLN A 611 31.62 -64.79 26.47
N THR A 612 30.71 -64.49 25.53
CA THR A 612 31.09 -64.02 24.20
C THR A 612 30.05 -63.05 23.67
N CYS A 613 30.48 -61.89 23.18
CA CYS A 613 29.69 -61.03 22.33
C CYS A 613 30.36 -60.98 20.96
N THR A 614 29.67 -61.48 19.93
CA THR A 614 30.20 -61.59 18.58
C THR A 614 29.32 -60.80 17.62
N VAL A 615 29.91 -59.84 16.92
CA VAL A 615 29.24 -59.02 15.90
C VAL A 615 29.61 -59.56 14.52
N VAL A 616 28.61 -59.73 13.65
CA VAL A 616 28.79 -60.08 12.24
C VAL A 616 28.42 -58.86 11.40
N VAL A 617 29.37 -58.36 10.63
CA VAL A 617 29.22 -57.15 9.82
C VAL A 617 29.61 -57.44 8.39
N GLU A 618 28.80 -56.96 7.45
CA GLU A 618 29.11 -56.98 6.03
C GLU A 618 29.69 -55.62 5.62
N ILE A 619 30.86 -55.64 5.00
CA ILE A 619 31.48 -54.45 4.39
C ILE A 619 31.66 -54.67 2.88
N ALA A 620 31.74 -53.58 2.12
CA ALA A 620 31.99 -53.66 0.68
C ALA A 620 33.32 -54.39 0.39
N SER A 621 33.34 -55.21 -0.67
CA SER A 621 34.58 -55.89 -1.07
C SER A 621 35.64 -54.88 -1.51
N GLY A 622 36.82 -54.97 -0.89
CA GLY A 622 37.90 -54.01 -1.08
C GLY A 622 38.01 -52.95 0.02
N SER A 623 37.01 -52.84 0.90
CA SER A 623 37.13 -52.02 2.12
C SER A 623 38.22 -52.57 3.04
N GLU A 624 39.00 -51.67 3.64
CA GLU A 624 40.10 -52.03 4.52
C GLU A 624 39.56 -52.60 5.86
N THR A 625 39.58 -53.93 5.99
CA THR A 625 39.19 -54.67 7.21
C THR A 625 39.85 -54.12 8.48
N ARG A 626 41.07 -53.61 8.36
CA ARG A 626 41.82 -53.03 9.48
C ARG A 626 41.19 -51.75 10.00
N SER A 627 40.75 -50.86 9.10
CA SER A 627 40.09 -49.61 9.46
C SER A 627 38.76 -49.87 10.18
N THR A 628 37.96 -50.83 9.70
CA THR A 628 36.71 -51.22 10.38
C THR A 628 36.98 -51.79 11.78
N LEU A 629 38.01 -52.62 11.96
CA LEU A 629 38.37 -53.15 13.29
C LEU A 629 38.92 -52.05 14.22
N GLU A 630 39.64 -51.06 13.69
CA GLU A 630 40.14 -49.93 14.47
C GLU A 630 38.98 -49.05 14.98
N HIS A 631 37.96 -48.75 14.16
CA HIS A 631 36.74 -48.06 14.60
C HIS A 631 35.96 -48.84 15.67
N VAL A 632 35.86 -50.17 15.55
CA VAL A 632 35.24 -50.99 16.61
C VAL A 632 36.05 -50.94 17.90
N ARG A 633 37.39 -50.84 17.82
CA ARG A 633 38.27 -50.76 19.00
C ARG A 633 38.20 -49.44 19.76
N GLU A 634 37.76 -48.37 19.12
CA GLU A 634 37.50 -47.10 19.80
C GLU A 634 36.40 -47.26 20.87
N HIS A 635 35.41 -48.12 20.59
CA HIS A 635 34.27 -48.36 21.47
C HIS A 635 34.41 -49.66 22.28
N CYS A 636 35.17 -50.63 21.76
CA CYS A 636 35.46 -51.91 22.42
C CYS A 636 36.96 -52.23 22.35
N PRO A 637 37.79 -51.73 23.29
CA PRO A 637 39.25 -51.79 23.20
C PRO A 637 39.81 -53.21 23.03
N ASN A 638 39.12 -54.22 23.59
CA ASN A 638 39.51 -55.62 23.53
C ASN A 638 38.97 -56.35 22.29
N ALA A 639 38.36 -55.66 21.34
CA ALA A 639 37.79 -56.26 20.14
C ALA A 639 38.86 -56.92 19.25
N SER A 640 38.53 -58.10 18.74
CA SER A 640 39.41 -58.88 17.88
C SER A 640 38.65 -59.51 16.72
N LEU A 641 39.30 -59.60 15.56
CA LEU A 641 38.71 -60.24 14.40
C LEU A 641 38.78 -61.77 14.56
N ALA A 642 37.61 -62.41 14.65
CA ALA A 642 37.46 -63.85 14.80
C ALA A 642 37.49 -64.58 13.46
N ALA A 643 36.81 -64.02 12.44
CA ALA A 643 36.81 -64.57 11.10
C ALA A 643 36.60 -63.48 10.04
N LYS A 644 37.13 -63.71 8.85
CA LYS A 644 36.86 -62.93 7.64
C LYS A 644 36.51 -63.91 6.52
N GLN A 645 35.40 -63.66 5.84
CA GLN A 645 34.96 -64.49 4.72
C GLN A 645 34.40 -63.60 3.62
N ASP A 646 34.86 -63.79 2.39
CA ASP A 646 34.30 -63.08 1.23
C ASP A 646 33.12 -63.90 0.68
N HIS A 647 31.99 -63.22 0.44
CA HIS A 647 30.77 -63.83 -0.07
C HIS A 647 30.27 -63.04 -1.30
N ASP A 648 29.83 -63.77 -2.32
CA ASP A 648 28.90 -63.23 -3.30
C ASP A 648 27.50 -63.26 -2.68
N ARG A 649 26.78 -62.14 -2.75
CA ARG A 649 25.48 -61.97 -2.10
C ARG A 649 24.51 -63.09 -2.54
N SER A 650 24.23 -64.05 -1.65
CA SER A 650 23.16 -65.04 -1.84
C SER A 650 21.86 -64.40 -1.33
N THR A 651 20.88 -64.22 -2.21
CA THR A 651 19.56 -63.66 -1.88
C THR A 651 18.92 -64.41 -0.70
N PRO A 652 18.33 -63.72 0.30
CA PRO A 652 17.55 -64.39 1.33
C PRO A 652 16.36 -65.14 0.70
N THR A 653 16.16 -66.37 1.15
CA THR A 653 15.13 -67.30 0.66
C THR A 653 13.73 -66.76 0.91
N GLU A 654 12.92 -66.79 -0.16
CA GLU A 654 11.49 -66.49 -0.20
C GLU A 654 10.74 -67.15 0.97
N THR A 655 10.00 -66.34 1.75
CA THR A 655 8.84 -66.84 2.47
C THR A 655 7.64 -65.97 2.10
N ASN A 656 6.71 -66.58 1.37
CA ASN A 656 5.47 -66.01 0.87
C ASN A 656 4.59 -65.40 1.97
N HIS A 657 4.58 -64.08 2.06
CA HIS A 657 3.41 -63.25 2.40
C HIS A 657 3.73 -61.88 1.83
N VAL A 658 2.87 -61.29 1.00
CA VAL A 658 3.06 -59.95 0.42
C VAL A 658 3.23 -58.92 1.56
N PRO A 659 4.41 -58.31 1.79
CA PRO A 659 4.53 -57.18 2.70
C PRO A 659 4.87 -55.93 1.88
N VAL A 660 4.72 -54.78 2.52
CA VAL A 660 5.36 -53.52 2.11
C VAL A 660 6.83 -53.84 1.76
N THR A 661 7.24 -53.61 0.50
CA THR A 661 8.58 -53.98 0.04
C THR A 661 9.65 -53.13 0.75
N ALA A 662 10.87 -53.66 0.87
CA ALA A 662 12.03 -52.88 1.32
C ALA A 662 12.18 -51.58 0.50
N ASP A 663 11.84 -51.63 -0.80
CA ASP A 663 11.78 -50.47 -1.70
C ASP A 663 10.86 -49.34 -1.22
N SER A 664 9.75 -49.64 -0.53
CA SER A 664 8.86 -48.60 0.02
C SER A 664 9.49 -47.82 1.17
N LEU A 665 10.42 -48.45 1.90
CA LEU A 665 11.18 -47.83 3.00
C LEU A 665 12.36 -46.99 2.49
N GLU A 666 12.84 -47.21 1.25
CA GLU A 666 13.91 -46.41 0.63
C GLU A 666 13.51 -44.96 0.34
N SER A 667 12.20 -44.68 0.24
CA SER A 667 11.66 -43.31 0.05
C SER A 667 11.66 -42.46 1.32
N LEU A 668 11.86 -43.10 2.48
CA LEU A 668 11.95 -42.41 3.76
C LEU A 668 13.37 -41.89 3.96
N THR A 669 13.48 -40.65 4.42
CA THR A 669 14.79 -40.17 4.90
C THR A 669 15.20 -41.01 6.11
N ASP A 670 16.49 -41.25 6.32
CA ASP A 670 17.02 -41.98 7.48
C ASP A 670 16.38 -41.54 8.80
N ARG A 671 16.23 -40.23 9.01
CA ARG A 671 15.60 -39.67 10.23
C ARG A 671 14.11 -39.98 10.38
N GLN A 672 13.38 -40.17 9.28
CA GLN A 672 11.96 -40.53 9.32
C GLN A 672 11.78 -42.02 9.57
N LEU A 673 12.63 -42.85 8.95
CA LEU A 673 12.67 -44.28 9.20
C LEU A 673 13.03 -44.56 10.67
N GLU A 674 14.07 -43.90 11.17
CA GLU A 674 14.52 -43.98 12.57
C GLU A 674 13.40 -43.62 13.57
N VAL A 675 12.68 -42.51 13.34
CA VAL A 675 11.58 -42.07 14.21
C VAL A 675 10.38 -43.03 14.14
N LEU A 676 10.04 -43.53 12.95
CA LEU A 676 8.96 -44.51 12.78
C LEU A 676 9.29 -45.84 13.45
N GLU A 677 10.52 -46.31 13.30
CA GLU A 677 10.98 -47.56 13.89
C GLU A 677 11.03 -47.47 15.42
N ALA A 678 11.54 -46.36 15.97
CA ALA A 678 11.55 -46.11 17.41
C ALA A 678 10.14 -46.02 17.99
N ALA A 679 9.20 -45.39 17.30
CA ALA A 679 7.79 -45.34 17.72
C ALA A 679 7.12 -46.72 17.64
N TYR A 680 7.37 -47.48 16.57
CA TYR A 680 6.82 -48.83 16.40
C TYR A 680 7.34 -49.81 17.44
N ARG A 681 8.67 -49.91 17.57
CA ARG A 681 9.31 -50.80 18.55
C ARG A 681 9.06 -50.34 19.97
N GLY A 682 9.02 -49.04 20.25
CA GLY A 682 8.63 -48.50 21.55
C GLY A 682 7.16 -48.68 21.91
N GLY A 683 6.33 -49.27 21.03
CA GLY A 683 4.93 -49.59 21.31
C GLY A 683 3.97 -48.39 21.28
N TYR A 684 4.37 -47.27 20.68
CA TYR A 684 3.52 -46.08 20.49
C TYR A 684 2.26 -46.37 19.65
N PHE A 685 2.35 -47.32 18.73
CA PHE A 685 1.25 -47.70 17.83
C PHE A 685 0.36 -48.83 18.38
N ARG A 686 0.65 -49.41 19.56
CA ARG A 686 -0.15 -50.47 20.18
C ARG A 686 -1.38 -49.92 20.92
N TRP A 687 -2.37 -50.77 21.18
CA TRP A 687 -3.55 -50.40 21.99
C TRP A 687 -3.83 -51.43 23.09
N PRO A 688 -3.82 -51.04 24.38
CA PRO A 688 -3.37 -49.74 24.90
C PRO A 688 -1.89 -49.46 24.54
N ARG A 689 -1.48 -48.18 24.49
CA ARG A 689 -0.12 -47.78 24.08
C ARG A 689 0.88 -48.13 25.19
N ASP A 690 2.02 -48.70 24.80
CA ASP A 690 3.12 -49.03 25.74
C ASP A 690 4.03 -47.81 25.99
N ALA A 691 4.07 -46.85 25.06
CA ALA A 691 4.79 -45.58 25.20
C ALA A 691 4.01 -44.39 24.63
N THR A 692 4.16 -43.23 25.26
CA THR A 692 3.63 -41.94 24.79
C THR A 692 4.54 -41.28 23.75
N ALA A 693 4.01 -40.30 23.01
CA ALA A 693 4.83 -39.54 22.07
C ALA A 693 5.95 -38.78 22.80
N GLU A 694 5.66 -38.24 23.99
CA GLU A 694 6.63 -37.55 24.82
C GLU A 694 7.81 -38.47 25.21
N GLU A 695 7.53 -39.71 25.63
CA GLU A 695 8.55 -40.70 25.99
C GLU A 695 9.39 -41.12 24.78
N VAL A 696 8.79 -41.35 23.61
CA VAL A 696 9.55 -41.66 22.38
C VAL A 696 10.39 -40.46 21.94
N ALA A 697 9.90 -39.24 22.11
CA ALA A 697 10.65 -38.02 21.75
C ALA A 697 11.86 -37.82 22.67
N GLU A 698 11.72 -38.07 23.98
CA GLU A 698 12.81 -38.03 24.96
C GLU A 698 13.90 -39.07 24.64
N LEU A 699 13.50 -40.30 24.30
CA LEU A 699 14.41 -41.38 23.88
C LEU A 699 15.23 -41.02 22.63
N LEU A 700 14.65 -40.26 21.71
CA LEU A 700 15.31 -39.80 20.48
C LEU A 700 16.01 -38.44 20.61
N GLY A 701 15.98 -37.82 21.80
CA GLY A 701 16.60 -36.51 22.05
C GLY A 701 15.98 -35.37 21.24
N ILE A 702 14.69 -35.48 20.87
CA ILE A 702 13.96 -34.48 20.08
C ILE A 702 12.72 -33.97 20.82
N SER A 703 12.19 -32.83 20.38
CA SER A 703 10.93 -32.31 20.94
C SER A 703 9.72 -33.16 20.49
N SER A 704 8.71 -33.31 21.35
CA SER A 704 7.42 -33.97 21.01
C SER A 704 6.77 -33.41 19.71
N PRO A 705 6.78 -32.09 19.44
CA PRO A 705 6.35 -31.54 18.15
C PRO A 705 7.18 -32.02 16.94
N THR A 706 8.50 -32.15 17.11
CA THR A 706 9.42 -32.65 16.08
C THR A 706 9.13 -34.12 15.78
N LEU A 707 8.93 -34.94 16.82
CA LEU A 707 8.51 -36.34 16.67
C LEU A 707 7.21 -36.44 15.88
N HIS A 708 6.16 -35.72 16.27
CA HIS A 708 4.87 -35.75 15.56
C HIS A 708 4.99 -35.32 14.09
N LYS A 709 5.86 -34.35 13.79
CA LYS A 709 6.13 -33.92 12.40
C LYS A 709 6.81 -35.02 11.59
N HIS A 710 7.77 -35.72 12.16
CA HIS A 710 8.47 -36.83 11.49
C HIS A 710 7.56 -38.05 11.34
N LEU A 711 6.80 -38.43 12.38
CA LEU A 711 5.80 -39.51 12.31
C LEU A 711 4.76 -39.24 11.23
N ARG A 712 4.15 -38.05 11.22
CA ARG A 712 3.12 -37.72 10.22
C ARG A 712 3.65 -37.75 8.78
N ARG A 713 4.91 -37.32 8.57
CA ARG A 713 5.54 -37.36 7.24
C ARG A 713 5.94 -38.77 6.83
N GLY A 714 6.46 -39.56 7.77
CA GLY A 714 6.81 -40.95 7.55
C GLY A 714 5.57 -41.81 7.27
N GLU A 715 4.53 -41.70 8.11
CA GLU A 715 3.23 -42.35 7.93
C GLU A 715 2.61 -41.99 6.59
N ALA A 716 2.63 -40.70 6.21
CA ALA A 716 2.10 -40.25 4.92
C ALA A 716 2.81 -40.93 3.74
N ARG A 717 4.15 -41.02 3.77
CA ARG A 717 4.94 -41.70 2.73
C ARG A 717 4.71 -43.20 2.69
N VAL A 718 4.62 -43.84 3.86
CA VAL A 718 4.29 -45.28 3.93
C VAL A 718 2.88 -45.53 3.38
N PHE A 719 1.90 -44.67 3.69
CA PHE A 719 0.56 -44.77 3.14
C PHE A 719 0.50 -44.44 1.65
N GLU A 720 1.28 -43.49 1.16
CA GLU A 720 1.43 -43.18 -0.27
C GLU A 720 1.98 -44.38 -1.02
N ALA A 721 3.04 -45.03 -0.51
CA ALA A 721 3.55 -46.28 -1.08
C ALA A 721 2.54 -47.45 -1.01
N LEU A 722 1.68 -47.48 0.01
CA LEU A 722 0.70 -48.56 0.20
C LEU A 722 -0.56 -48.39 -0.67
N PHE A 723 -1.01 -47.15 -0.88
CA PHE A 723 -2.29 -46.83 -1.50
C PHE A 723 -2.17 -46.15 -2.87
N ASP A 724 -0.99 -45.65 -3.24
CA ASP A 724 -0.71 -44.95 -4.49
C ASP A 724 0.65 -45.36 -5.12
N PRO A 725 0.90 -46.67 -5.32
CA PRO A 725 2.20 -47.20 -5.76
C PRO A 725 2.64 -46.78 -7.17
N ASP A 726 1.73 -46.18 -7.96
CA ASP A 726 1.99 -45.73 -9.34
C ASP A 726 2.20 -44.20 -9.45
N SER A 727 2.09 -43.45 -8.35
CA SER A 727 2.09 -41.97 -8.34
C SER A 727 3.45 -41.32 -8.66
N GLU A 728 4.55 -42.07 -8.68
CA GLU A 728 5.87 -41.56 -9.13
C GLU A 728 6.08 -41.66 -10.66
N THR A 729 5.12 -42.22 -11.42
CA THR A 729 5.29 -42.40 -12.88
C THR A 729 4.60 -41.35 -13.76
N ASP A 730 3.87 -40.38 -13.21
CA ASP A 730 2.96 -39.53 -14.01
C ASP A 730 3.14 -38.02 -13.78
N SER A 731 4.36 -37.51 -13.95
CA SER A 731 4.61 -36.05 -14.09
C SER A 731 5.35 -35.66 -15.37
N SER A 732 5.42 -36.56 -16.35
CA SER A 732 6.07 -36.31 -17.65
C SER A 732 5.19 -36.68 -18.84
N ASP A 733 3.95 -36.21 -18.90
CA ASP A 733 3.25 -36.01 -20.18
C ASP A 733 1.94 -35.23 -19.96
N ASP A 734 2.01 -33.90 -19.97
CA ASP A 734 0.85 -33.09 -20.35
C ASP A 734 1.27 -31.64 -20.69
N ARG A 735 1.78 -31.46 -21.92
CA ARG A 735 1.71 -30.20 -22.69
C ARG A 735 1.79 -30.50 -24.19
N ASP A 736 0.62 -30.71 -24.79
CA ASP A 736 0.31 -30.26 -26.15
C ASP A 736 -0.67 -29.07 -26.07
#